data_AF-A0A933ZL29-F1
#
_entry.id   AF-A0A933ZL29-F1
#
_cell.length_a   1.000
_cell.length_b   1.000
_cell.length_c   1.000
_cell.angle_alpha   90.00
_cell.angle_beta   90.00
_cell.angle_gamma   90.00
#
_symmetry.space_group_name_H-M   'P 1'
#
loop_
_entity.id
_entity.type
_entity.pdbx_description
1 polymer ?
#
loop_
_entity_poly.entity_id
_entity_poly.type
_entity_poly.pdbx_seq_one_letter_code
_entity_poly.pdbx_strand_id
1 'polypeptide(L)'
;MTCPNESLLVEFAEARLQGTELERAEQHLASCAQCGRRVAEILTARVARSAPEVPSAAPLSRGAQVGRFIVLDCIGFGGMGVVYAAYDPELDRKIALKLLRAAALEPSQAAHAHAQVRLTREAQAMARLSHPNVVAIYDVGTHGDRVFVAMELVEGASLRDWMAQRTRRWREVREVFLAAGRGLAAAHAAGIVHRDFKPENVLVDGGGRVRVTDFGLAGASPQGGGEVEPAESFGLEGMTQTGAMLGTPRYLAPERMEGVAADARADQFSFCVSLYEALLGQPPFAGETFPELREAVLAGKIGPTPKAGRVPAWLLRVVLKGLARNPNDRFAAMEALLEQLGRDPRQRLLRPAAATAAALLVASGVLGHRLLARQDQQMCQGSAAPLEGVWGPLQQQEVHRAFAATATPFAEDAWRGVERTLSRYGAAWARMRTEACEATRIRGEQSDQVLGLRMSCLDQRLKGMEALVELFARADARVVERSIQAAETLGRIETCSDAASLLARVAPPDSPQHRAQVEAVRAQTRRAKALLDAGKPRDAAQLIEPVVAQAKELSYRPLEGEALWLAGLTRSALGEHASASQAFHQAALAAEVGRDDHTAAGAYLSLAVEQSGHLRKIDEGLRAADHAAAALERIGRQPSLEGELDYARGMIAYHAGKLGDAQAFVTRALAQLDSSEGPDHRRAWSARSLLGTILLYRGELGLALAQQQTALASARRSLGDEHPDTANVMSNLANVVHFQGEWEQAIALQGQLLALRTRLLGPEHPSTIWTQANIADVMLHAGRAREAAASFEQVLPRLEKALGPRHVRIALALPSYGRALARLGRTKEAATAFRRALDVAQAQGSGGEAAGADASMGLAELLLRQKQPKPAKALLERALAAWQEGAGHPNEAARTSFLMADALWSLGQERPRALQMAREARERLAAAGPFHQVDVAEMDAWLALRAKSLPHPGSPPAAP
;
A
#
# COMPACT_ATOMS: atom_id res chain seq x y z
N MET A 1 -18.59 -57.28 53.86
CA MET A 1 -17.62 -56.64 54.78
C MET A 1 -18.18 -55.29 55.18
N THR A 2 -18.15 -54.94 56.46
CA THR A 2 -18.50 -53.59 56.94
C THR A 2 -17.51 -52.56 56.37
N CYS A 3 -18.00 -51.40 55.93
CA CYS A 3 -17.15 -50.36 55.37
C CYS A 3 -16.17 -49.80 56.42
N PRO A 4 -14.92 -49.49 56.05
CA PRO A 4 -13.96 -48.88 56.96
C PRO A 4 -14.41 -47.47 57.38
N ASN A 5 -13.90 -47.00 58.51
CA ASN A 5 -14.21 -45.66 59.00
C ASN A 5 -13.59 -44.57 58.09
N GLU A 6 -14.12 -43.35 58.19
CA GLU A 6 -13.74 -42.24 57.31
C GLU A 6 -12.26 -41.85 57.46
N SER A 7 -11.68 -42.00 58.66
CA SER A 7 -10.25 -41.76 58.89
C SER A 7 -9.35 -42.66 58.05
N LEU A 8 -9.69 -43.95 57.90
CA LEU A 8 -8.90 -44.89 57.10
C LEU A 8 -9.01 -44.57 55.59
N LEU A 9 -10.16 -44.05 55.15
CA LEU A 9 -10.35 -43.57 53.76
C LEU A 9 -9.56 -42.28 53.48
N VAL A 10 -9.43 -41.39 54.46
CA VAL A 10 -8.59 -40.19 54.36
C VAL A 10 -7.11 -40.55 54.33
N GLU A 11 -6.64 -41.43 55.23
CA GLU A 11 -5.24 -41.88 55.23
C GLU A 11 -4.87 -42.64 53.95
N PHE A 12 -5.82 -43.39 53.38
CA PHE A 12 -5.68 -43.99 52.04
C PHE A 12 -5.56 -42.91 50.95
N ALA A 13 -6.45 -41.90 50.93
CA ALA A 13 -6.41 -40.79 49.97
C ALA A 13 -5.15 -39.90 50.12
N GLU A 14 -4.56 -39.84 51.32
CA GLU A 14 -3.31 -39.13 51.58
C GLU A 14 -2.05 -39.95 51.25
N ALA A 15 -2.21 -41.22 50.86
CA ALA A 15 -1.12 -42.19 50.64
C ALA A 15 -0.24 -42.42 51.89
N ARG A 16 -0.87 -42.46 53.08
CA ARG A 16 -0.18 -42.65 54.37
C ARG A 16 -0.28 -44.08 54.92
N LEU A 17 -1.14 -44.92 54.35
CA LEU A 17 -1.23 -46.34 54.70
C LEU A 17 -0.08 -47.13 54.07
N GLN A 18 0.44 -48.14 54.78
CA GLN A 18 1.51 -49.02 54.30
C GLN A 18 1.24 -50.49 54.65
N GLY A 19 1.83 -51.40 53.89
CA GLY A 19 1.75 -52.84 54.13
C GLY A 19 0.31 -53.39 54.05
N THR A 20 -0.03 -54.32 54.95
CA THR A 20 -1.30 -55.07 54.90
C THR A 20 -2.57 -54.22 55.05
N GLU A 21 -2.47 -53.00 55.61
CA GLU A 21 -3.61 -52.08 55.72
C GLU A 21 -3.93 -51.40 54.39
N LEU A 22 -2.90 -51.08 53.58
CA LEU A 22 -3.05 -50.57 52.23
C LEU A 22 -3.74 -51.62 51.35
N GLU A 23 -3.24 -52.86 51.36
CA GLU A 23 -3.82 -53.96 50.56
C GLU A 23 -5.29 -54.23 50.90
N ARG A 24 -5.66 -54.17 52.20
CA ARG A 24 -7.05 -54.31 52.63
C ARG A 24 -7.93 -53.15 52.19
N ALA A 25 -7.42 -51.91 52.25
CA ALA A 25 -8.14 -50.73 51.78
C ALA A 25 -8.36 -50.78 50.25
N GLU A 26 -7.35 -51.19 49.47
CA GLU A 26 -7.45 -51.36 48.01
C GLU A 26 -8.47 -52.45 47.65
N GLN A 27 -8.42 -53.62 48.30
CA GLN A 27 -9.39 -54.69 48.08
C GLN A 27 -10.82 -54.27 48.44
N HIS A 28 -10.99 -53.50 49.52
CA HIS A 28 -12.29 -52.98 49.90
C HIS A 28 -12.80 -51.93 48.91
N LEU A 29 -11.96 -50.97 48.48
CA LEU A 29 -12.33 -49.91 47.55
C LEU A 29 -12.64 -50.46 46.15
N ALA A 30 -11.99 -51.55 45.74
CA ALA A 30 -12.31 -52.28 44.52
C ALA A 30 -13.70 -52.93 44.56
N SER A 31 -14.23 -53.24 45.75
CA SER A 31 -15.52 -53.94 45.92
C SER A 31 -16.65 -53.06 46.49
N CYS A 32 -16.35 -51.88 47.05
CA CYS A 32 -17.33 -50.96 47.61
C CYS A 32 -17.31 -49.60 46.88
N ALA A 33 -18.25 -49.42 45.95
CA ALA A 33 -18.37 -48.20 45.15
C ALA A 33 -18.70 -46.93 45.96
N GLN A 34 -19.27 -47.06 47.16
CA GLN A 34 -19.58 -45.91 48.02
C GLN A 34 -18.32 -45.34 48.67
N CYS A 35 -17.46 -46.20 49.21
CA CYS A 35 -16.15 -45.80 49.73
C CYS A 35 -15.23 -45.29 48.61
N GLY A 36 -15.27 -45.92 47.43
CA GLY A 36 -14.52 -45.46 46.24
C GLY A 36 -14.89 -44.03 45.82
N ARG A 37 -16.18 -43.68 45.84
CA ARG A 37 -16.63 -42.30 45.58
C ARG A 37 -16.15 -41.32 46.65
N ARG A 38 -16.17 -41.71 47.92
CA ARG A 38 -15.72 -40.85 49.03
C ARG A 38 -14.23 -40.53 48.94
N VAL A 39 -13.39 -41.53 48.62
CA VAL A 39 -11.95 -41.34 48.37
C VAL A 39 -11.73 -40.45 47.14
N ALA A 40 -12.50 -40.65 46.07
CA ALA A 40 -12.43 -39.78 44.90
C ALA A 40 -12.82 -38.33 45.22
N GLU A 41 -13.84 -38.09 46.05
CA GLU A 41 -14.24 -36.75 46.52
C GLU A 41 -13.10 -36.08 47.31
N ILE A 42 -12.46 -36.82 48.24
CA ILE A 42 -11.32 -36.32 49.03
C ILE A 42 -10.12 -35.98 48.13
N LEU A 43 -9.78 -36.86 47.18
CA LEU A 43 -8.70 -36.62 46.21
C LEU A 43 -9.01 -35.44 45.27
N THR A 44 -10.25 -35.29 44.83
CA THR A 44 -10.68 -34.19 43.96
C THR A 44 -10.62 -32.85 44.69
N ALA A 45 -11.04 -32.81 45.96
CA ALA A 45 -10.92 -31.62 46.80
C ALA A 45 -9.47 -31.21 47.06
N ARG A 46 -8.52 -32.17 47.04
CA ARG A 46 -7.08 -31.92 47.18
C ARG A 46 -6.46 -31.43 45.87
N VAL A 47 -6.76 -32.06 44.74
CA VAL A 47 -6.31 -31.62 43.40
C VAL A 47 -6.77 -30.19 43.10
N ALA A 48 -7.95 -29.79 43.59
CA ALA A 48 -8.45 -28.43 43.49
C ALA A 48 -7.71 -27.41 44.39
N ARG A 49 -6.99 -27.85 45.43
CA ARG A 49 -6.28 -26.99 46.39
C ARG A 49 -4.75 -27.02 46.28
N SER A 50 -4.17 -27.97 45.54
CA SER A 50 -2.71 -28.11 45.39
C SER A 50 -2.24 -28.16 43.94
N ALA A 51 -2.92 -27.45 43.03
CA ALA A 51 -2.35 -27.12 41.73
C ALA A 51 -1.34 -25.96 41.88
N PRO A 52 -0.10 -26.10 41.38
CA PRO A 52 0.90 -25.04 41.46
C PRO A 52 0.47 -23.81 40.65
N GLU A 53 0.67 -22.62 41.22
CA GLU A 53 0.48 -21.32 40.56
C GLU A 53 1.37 -21.22 39.32
N VAL A 54 0.77 -21.42 38.16
CA VAL A 54 1.32 -21.03 36.85
C VAL A 54 0.74 -19.64 36.52
N PRO A 55 1.53 -18.65 36.07
CA PRO A 55 1.01 -17.33 35.75
C PRO A 55 0.07 -17.41 34.52
N SER A 56 -1.21 -17.61 34.77
CA SER A 56 -2.27 -17.54 33.78
C SER A 56 -2.67 -16.07 33.64
N ALA A 57 -2.24 -15.42 32.54
CA ALA A 57 -2.93 -14.22 32.06
C ALA A 57 -4.43 -14.55 31.91
N ALA A 58 -5.28 -13.79 32.60
CA ALA A 58 -6.71 -14.05 32.69
C ALA A 58 -7.37 -14.22 31.30
N PRO A 59 -8.39 -15.09 31.17
CA PRO A 59 -9.22 -15.14 29.96
C PRO A 59 -9.81 -13.75 29.67
N LEU A 60 -9.90 -13.39 28.39
CA LEU A 60 -10.45 -12.09 27.98
C LEU A 60 -11.92 -12.00 28.40
N SER A 61 -12.27 -10.90 29.07
CA SER A 61 -13.65 -10.63 29.47
C SER A 61 -14.52 -10.29 28.27
N ARG A 62 -15.82 -10.57 28.35
CA ARG A 62 -16.81 -10.10 27.39
C ARG A 62 -16.69 -8.58 27.19
N GLY A 63 -16.64 -8.14 25.93
CA GLY A 63 -16.39 -6.76 25.53
C GLY A 63 -14.92 -6.41 25.28
N ALA A 64 -13.96 -7.31 25.57
CA ALA A 64 -12.56 -7.08 25.24
C ALA A 64 -12.33 -6.98 23.72
N GLN A 65 -11.50 -6.04 23.29
CA GLN A 65 -11.20 -5.80 21.89
C GLN A 65 -9.87 -6.46 21.49
N VAL A 66 -9.91 -7.32 20.47
CA VAL A 66 -8.74 -7.99 19.89
C VAL A 66 -8.66 -7.62 18.41
N GLY A 67 -7.74 -6.72 18.06
CA GLY A 67 -7.75 -6.08 16.74
C GLY A 67 -9.04 -5.27 16.56
N ARG A 68 -9.83 -5.57 15.53
CA ARG A 68 -11.18 -4.99 15.36
C ARG A 68 -12.31 -5.78 16.03
N PHE A 69 -12.03 -7.00 16.50
CA PHE A 69 -13.05 -7.93 16.97
C PHE A 69 -13.39 -7.71 18.44
N ILE A 70 -14.67 -7.76 18.78
CA ILE A 70 -15.17 -7.62 20.15
C ILE A 70 -15.52 -9.02 20.69
N VAL A 71 -14.85 -9.46 21.75
CA VAL A 71 -15.08 -10.76 22.40
C VAL A 71 -16.50 -10.79 22.99
N LEU A 72 -17.28 -11.79 22.61
CA LEU A 72 -18.62 -12.05 23.14
C LEU A 72 -18.54 -13.05 24.29
N ASP A 73 -18.21 -14.29 23.99
CA ASP A 73 -18.20 -15.39 24.96
C ASP A 73 -17.03 -16.35 24.67
N CYS A 74 -16.45 -16.98 25.69
CA CYS A 74 -15.43 -18.01 25.51
C CYS A 74 -16.11 -19.33 25.12
N ILE A 75 -15.76 -19.89 23.96
CA ILE A 75 -16.43 -21.08 23.40
C ILE A 75 -15.57 -22.35 23.45
N GLY A 76 -14.27 -22.25 23.77
CA GLY A 76 -13.44 -23.45 23.98
C GLY A 76 -12.01 -23.17 24.45
N PHE A 77 -11.43 -24.15 25.16
CA PHE A 77 -10.03 -24.16 25.60
C PHE A 77 -9.31 -25.38 25.02
N GLY A 78 -8.09 -25.20 24.53
CA GLY A 78 -7.24 -26.29 24.05
C GLY A 78 -5.76 -26.07 24.33
N GLY A 79 -4.92 -27.07 24.00
CA GLY A 79 -3.47 -27.02 24.24
C GLY A 79 -2.75 -25.87 23.53
N MET A 80 -3.33 -25.36 22.43
CA MET A 80 -2.73 -24.31 21.61
C MET A 80 -3.27 -22.89 21.87
N GLY A 81 -4.33 -22.71 22.67
CA GLY A 81 -4.99 -21.41 22.78
C GLY A 81 -6.40 -21.43 23.33
N VAL A 82 -7.02 -20.25 23.36
CA VAL A 82 -8.41 -20.04 23.76
C VAL A 82 -9.20 -19.57 22.56
N VAL A 83 -10.41 -20.13 22.34
CA VAL A 83 -11.31 -19.75 21.26
C VAL A 83 -12.50 -18.99 21.85
N TYR A 84 -12.75 -17.80 21.31
CA TYR A 84 -13.87 -16.94 21.67
C TYR A 84 -14.86 -16.82 20.51
N ALA A 85 -16.15 -16.77 20.80
CA ALA A 85 -17.09 -16.14 19.89
C ALA A 85 -16.84 -14.62 19.96
N ALA A 86 -16.69 -13.97 18.81
CA ALA A 86 -16.44 -12.53 18.72
C ALA A 86 -17.34 -11.89 17.65
N TYR A 87 -17.57 -10.59 17.76
CA TYR A 87 -18.32 -9.78 16.81
C TYR A 87 -17.36 -8.92 15.99
N ASP A 88 -17.53 -8.93 14.67
CA ASP A 88 -16.84 -8.06 13.73
C ASP A 88 -17.73 -6.84 13.43
N PRO A 89 -17.42 -5.65 13.97
CA PRO A 89 -18.25 -4.46 13.77
C PRO A 89 -18.13 -3.86 12.36
N GLU A 90 -17.07 -4.17 11.61
CA GLU A 90 -16.91 -3.68 10.24
C GLU A 90 -17.77 -4.46 9.24
N LEU A 91 -18.00 -5.74 9.51
CA LEU A 91 -18.73 -6.66 8.63
C LEU A 91 -20.08 -7.14 9.21
N ASP A 92 -20.47 -6.63 10.37
CA ASP A 92 -21.70 -6.96 11.10
C ASP A 92 -21.99 -8.48 11.20
N ARG A 93 -21.01 -9.25 11.70
CA ARG A 93 -21.15 -10.72 11.81
C ARG A 93 -20.45 -11.30 13.03
N LYS A 94 -20.90 -12.48 13.45
CA LYS A 94 -20.22 -13.29 14.47
C LYS A 94 -19.14 -14.16 13.83
N ILE A 95 -18.01 -14.28 14.52
CA ILE A 95 -16.86 -15.07 14.11
C ILE A 95 -16.32 -15.89 15.29
N ALA A 96 -15.50 -16.90 14.99
CA ALA A 96 -14.66 -17.56 15.98
C ALA A 96 -13.29 -16.88 15.98
N LEU A 97 -12.81 -16.48 17.16
CA LEU A 97 -11.53 -15.82 17.34
C LEU A 97 -10.64 -16.71 18.22
N LYS A 98 -9.59 -17.28 17.62
CA LYS A 98 -8.64 -18.14 18.31
C LYS A 98 -7.40 -17.34 18.69
N LEU A 99 -7.11 -17.24 19.99
CA LEU A 99 -5.90 -16.61 20.52
C LEU A 99 -4.89 -17.69 20.88
N LEU A 100 -3.75 -17.70 20.20
CA LEU A 100 -2.71 -18.72 20.39
C LEU A 100 -1.87 -18.41 21.63
N ARG A 101 -1.41 -19.45 22.33
CA ARG A 101 -0.48 -19.29 23.47
C ARG A 101 0.90 -18.85 22.96
N ALA A 102 1.53 -17.88 23.63
CA ALA A 102 2.97 -17.69 23.50
C ALA A 102 3.66 -18.97 24.02
N ALA A 103 4.63 -19.51 23.27
CA ALA A 103 5.32 -20.73 23.66
C ALA A 103 6.10 -20.48 24.96
N ALA A 104 5.49 -20.85 26.09
CA ALA A 104 6.22 -21.02 27.33
C ALA A 104 7.23 -22.14 27.09
N LEU A 105 8.52 -21.83 27.29
CA LEU A 105 9.74 -22.63 27.06
C LEU A 105 10.53 -22.26 25.79
N GLU A 106 11.11 -21.04 25.74
CA GLU A 106 12.36 -20.77 25.00
C GLU A 106 12.99 -19.45 25.55
N PRO A 107 14.26 -19.40 26.02
CA PRO A 107 14.79 -18.26 26.77
C PRO A 107 15.15 -17.01 25.94
N SER A 108 14.98 -16.99 24.62
CA SER A 108 15.43 -15.87 23.76
C SER A 108 14.29 -15.16 23.02
N GLN A 109 14.30 -13.82 23.05
CA GLN A 109 13.35 -12.95 22.33
C GLN A 109 13.44 -13.12 20.80
N ALA A 110 14.61 -13.51 20.26
CA ALA A 110 14.82 -13.74 18.83
C ALA A 110 14.07 -15.00 18.33
N ALA A 111 14.03 -16.09 19.11
CA ALA A 111 13.29 -17.30 18.74
C ALA A 111 11.76 -17.06 18.71
N HIS A 112 11.24 -16.25 19.63
CA HIS A 112 9.83 -15.85 19.66
C HIS A 112 9.41 -15.07 18.40
N ALA A 113 10.23 -14.13 17.94
CA ALA A 113 9.96 -13.37 16.72
C ALA A 113 9.95 -14.27 15.47
N HIS A 114 10.87 -15.25 15.38
CA HIS A 114 10.93 -16.19 14.26
C HIS A 114 9.75 -17.18 14.24
N ALA A 115 9.27 -17.63 15.41
CA ALA A 115 8.08 -18.46 15.52
C ALA A 115 6.80 -17.69 15.13
N GLN A 116 6.69 -16.42 15.53
CA GLN A 116 5.56 -15.56 15.23
C GLN A 116 5.45 -15.23 13.73
N VAL A 117 6.58 -14.93 13.06
CA VAL A 117 6.63 -14.71 11.61
C VAL A 117 6.20 -15.97 10.83
N ARG A 118 6.58 -17.16 11.30
CA ARG A 118 6.18 -18.43 10.67
C ARG A 118 4.69 -18.72 10.83
N LEU A 119 4.15 -18.60 12.05
CA LEU A 119 2.73 -18.79 12.33
C LEU A 119 1.87 -17.83 11.51
N THR A 120 2.31 -16.58 11.37
CA THR A 120 1.63 -15.58 10.54
C THR A 120 1.65 -15.98 9.06
N ARG A 121 2.76 -16.50 8.55
CA ARG A 121 2.88 -16.95 7.15
C ARG A 121 2.02 -18.18 6.85
N GLU A 122 1.96 -19.16 7.75
CA GLU A 122 1.10 -20.35 7.59
C GLU A 122 -0.38 -19.97 7.66
N ALA A 123 -0.76 -19.11 8.61
CA ALA A 123 -2.13 -18.64 8.73
C ALA A 123 -2.55 -17.74 7.53
N GLN A 124 -1.64 -16.96 6.95
CA GLN A 124 -1.88 -16.22 5.70
C GLN A 124 -2.04 -17.15 4.49
N ALA A 125 -1.30 -18.25 4.42
CA ALA A 125 -1.47 -19.25 3.36
C ALA A 125 -2.85 -19.92 3.46
N MET A 126 -3.31 -20.22 4.69
CA MET A 126 -4.65 -20.74 4.94
C MET A 126 -5.77 -19.74 4.63
N ALA A 127 -5.57 -18.44 4.87
CA ALA A 127 -6.56 -17.41 4.53
C ALA A 127 -6.87 -17.32 3.03
N ARG A 128 -5.96 -17.84 2.17
CA ARG A 128 -6.17 -17.92 0.71
C ARG A 128 -6.92 -19.18 0.29
N LEU A 129 -7.07 -20.17 1.17
CA LEU A 129 -7.74 -21.42 0.88
C LEU A 129 -9.26 -21.27 1.11
N SER A 130 -10.02 -21.26 0.01
CA SER A 130 -11.49 -21.31 0.06
C SER A 130 -11.97 -22.67 -0.41
N HIS A 131 -12.53 -23.47 0.51
CA HIS A 131 -13.08 -24.79 0.18
C HIS A 131 -14.26 -25.12 1.10
N PRO A 132 -15.38 -25.70 0.59
CA PRO A 132 -16.59 -25.97 1.38
C PRO A 132 -16.38 -26.93 2.56
N ASN A 133 -15.30 -27.71 2.56
CA ASN A 133 -14.94 -28.64 3.64
C ASN A 133 -13.78 -28.16 4.53
N VAL A 134 -13.41 -26.88 4.48
CA VAL A 134 -12.38 -26.26 5.33
C VAL A 134 -12.99 -25.02 6.00
N VAL A 135 -12.65 -24.77 7.27
CA VAL A 135 -13.06 -23.53 7.97
C VAL A 135 -12.35 -22.33 7.34
N ALA A 136 -13.11 -21.31 6.92
CA ALA A 136 -12.55 -20.12 6.32
C ALA A 136 -11.87 -19.23 7.38
N ILE A 137 -10.66 -18.75 7.08
CA ILE A 137 -9.97 -17.73 7.89
C ILE A 137 -10.21 -16.37 7.26
N TYR A 138 -10.68 -15.42 8.08
CA TYR A 138 -11.00 -14.07 7.66
C TYR A 138 -9.88 -13.07 7.93
N ASP A 139 -9.16 -13.25 9.04
CA ASP A 139 -8.09 -12.35 9.43
C ASP A 139 -7.10 -13.02 10.37
N VAL A 140 -5.86 -12.53 10.38
CA VAL A 140 -4.77 -12.99 11.24
C VAL A 140 -3.98 -11.77 11.67
N GLY A 141 -3.77 -11.61 12.97
CA GLY A 141 -3.01 -10.50 13.50
C GLY A 141 -2.38 -10.80 14.84
N THR A 142 -1.89 -9.76 15.50
CA THR A 142 -1.28 -9.85 16.82
C THR A 142 -2.06 -9.02 17.83
N HIS A 143 -2.14 -9.51 19.06
CA HIS A 143 -2.73 -8.82 20.19
C HIS A 143 -1.84 -9.04 21.42
N GLY A 144 -1.11 -8.00 21.81
CA GLY A 144 0.01 -8.12 22.73
C GLY A 144 1.13 -8.96 22.12
N ASP A 145 1.62 -9.95 22.87
CA ASP A 145 2.64 -10.92 22.48
C ASP A 145 2.05 -12.18 21.79
N ARG A 146 0.75 -12.20 21.52
CA ARG A 146 0.03 -13.38 21.00
C ARG A 146 -0.48 -13.15 19.59
N VAL A 147 -0.53 -14.23 18.81
CA VAL A 147 -1.17 -14.25 17.49
C VAL A 147 -2.64 -14.62 17.66
N PHE A 148 -3.53 -13.89 17.00
CA PHE A 148 -4.94 -14.26 16.88
C PHE A 148 -5.27 -14.67 15.45
N VAL A 149 -6.23 -15.58 15.32
CA VAL A 149 -6.80 -16.02 14.04
C VAL A 149 -8.31 -15.86 14.12
N ALA A 150 -8.87 -15.00 13.27
CA ALA A 150 -10.30 -14.80 13.10
C ALA A 150 -10.81 -15.72 11.98
N MET A 151 -11.78 -16.57 12.29
CA MET A 151 -12.27 -17.61 11.38
C MET A 151 -13.79 -17.73 11.45
N GLU A 152 -14.35 -18.46 10.49
CA GLU A 152 -15.78 -18.78 10.46
C GLU A 152 -16.23 -19.44 11.76
N LEU A 153 -17.28 -18.89 12.38
CA LEU A 153 -17.94 -19.53 13.51
C LEU A 153 -18.85 -20.65 12.98
N VAL A 154 -18.47 -21.89 13.20
CA VAL A 154 -19.25 -23.06 12.80
C VAL A 154 -20.06 -23.57 13.99
N GLU A 155 -21.39 -23.44 13.91
CA GLU A 155 -22.31 -24.00 14.89
C GLU A 155 -22.53 -25.50 14.60
N GLY A 156 -21.68 -26.35 15.18
CA GLY A 156 -21.72 -27.80 14.98
C GLY A 156 -20.99 -28.57 16.08
N ALA A 157 -21.27 -29.86 16.17
CA ALA A 157 -20.57 -30.75 17.09
C ALA A 157 -19.25 -31.23 16.47
N SER A 158 -18.25 -31.55 17.31
CA SER A 158 -17.04 -32.20 16.80
C SER A 158 -17.38 -33.57 16.19
N LEU A 159 -16.56 -34.07 15.27
CA LEU A 159 -16.75 -35.40 14.69
C LEU A 159 -16.67 -36.47 15.79
N ARG A 160 -15.87 -36.23 16.84
CA ARG A 160 -15.84 -37.06 18.05
C ARG A 160 -17.20 -37.18 18.72
N ASP A 161 -17.87 -36.05 18.95
CA ASP A 161 -19.20 -36.02 19.57
C ASP A 161 -20.25 -36.62 18.62
N TRP A 162 -20.15 -36.31 17.32
CA TRP A 162 -21.02 -36.87 16.30
C TRP A 162 -20.95 -38.40 16.22
N MET A 163 -19.75 -38.96 16.40
CA MET A 163 -19.49 -40.40 16.52
C MET A 163 -20.07 -40.99 17.81
N ALA A 164 -19.99 -40.26 18.93
CA ALA A 164 -20.47 -40.72 20.24
C ALA A 164 -22.00 -40.67 20.41
N GLN A 165 -22.70 -39.75 19.73
CA GLN A 165 -24.15 -39.54 19.86
C GLN A 165 -25.00 -40.78 19.55
N ARG A 166 -24.66 -41.53 18.49
CA ARG A 166 -25.35 -42.77 18.11
C ARG A 166 -24.47 -43.62 17.20
N THR A 167 -24.70 -44.94 17.23
CA THR A 167 -24.07 -45.86 16.27
C THR A 167 -24.50 -45.51 14.84
N ARG A 168 -23.52 -45.21 13.98
CA ARG A 168 -23.72 -44.80 12.58
C ARG A 168 -23.57 -46.00 11.64
N ARG A 169 -24.27 -45.99 10.50
CA ARG A 169 -24.02 -46.97 9.44
C ARG A 169 -22.73 -46.61 8.73
N TRP A 170 -21.98 -47.62 8.26
CA TRP A 170 -20.71 -47.41 7.55
C TRP A 170 -20.81 -46.45 6.36
N ARG A 171 -21.98 -46.37 5.71
CA ARG A 171 -22.23 -45.42 4.60
C ARG A 171 -22.26 -43.98 5.10
N GLU A 172 -22.91 -43.70 6.22
CA GLU A 172 -22.97 -42.36 6.82
C GLU A 172 -21.56 -41.93 7.25
N VAL A 173 -20.80 -42.82 7.89
CA VAL A 173 -19.40 -42.58 8.27
C VAL A 173 -18.56 -42.29 7.02
N ARG A 174 -18.70 -43.11 5.98
CA ARG A 174 -17.96 -42.93 4.72
C ARG A 174 -18.22 -41.56 4.08
N GLU A 175 -19.48 -41.11 3.98
CA GLU A 175 -19.79 -39.82 3.35
C GLU A 175 -19.19 -38.63 4.14
N VAL A 176 -19.24 -38.68 5.47
CA VAL A 176 -18.64 -37.65 6.33
C VAL A 176 -17.12 -37.62 6.16
N PHE A 177 -16.47 -38.78 6.14
CA PHE A 177 -15.03 -38.86 5.92
C PHE A 177 -14.61 -38.50 4.48
N LEU A 178 -15.42 -38.79 3.47
CA LEU A 178 -15.18 -38.31 2.11
C LEU A 178 -15.21 -36.78 2.05
N ALA A 179 -16.12 -36.14 2.80
CA ALA A 179 -16.16 -34.69 2.90
C ALA A 179 -14.96 -34.11 3.64
N ALA A 180 -14.59 -34.66 4.80
CA ALA A 180 -13.38 -34.25 5.54
C ALA A 180 -12.10 -34.44 4.69
N GLY A 181 -12.00 -35.57 3.98
CA GLY A 181 -10.88 -35.88 3.12
C GLY A 181 -10.76 -34.94 1.91
N ARG A 182 -11.88 -34.48 1.34
CA ARG A 182 -11.84 -33.42 0.31
C ARG A 182 -11.27 -32.11 0.86
N GLY A 183 -11.54 -31.79 2.13
CA GLY A 183 -10.93 -30.65 2.81
C GLY A 183 -9.41 -30.80 2.94
N LEU A 184 -8.92 -31.99 3.33
CA LEU A 184 -7.48 -32.29 3.40
C LEU A 184 -6.82 -32.23 2.02
N ALA A 185 -7.43 -32.82 1.00
CA ALA A 185 -6.94 -32.79 -0.39
C ALA A 185 -6.80 -31.33 -0.90
N ALA A 186 -7.80 -30.49 -0.65
CA ALA A 186 -7.75 -29.07 -1.00
C ALA A 186 -6.60 -28.33 -0.29
N ALA A 187 -6.36 -28.63 0.99
CA ALA A 187 -5.23 -28.07 1.73
C ALA A 187 -3.88 -28.55 1.17
N HIS A 188 -3.74 -29.84 0.85
CA HIS A 188 -2.54 -30.41 0.25
C HIS A 188 -2.23 -29.78 -1.12
N ALA A 189 -3.24 -29.55 -1.95
CA ALA A 189 -3.10 -28.85 -3.23
C ALA A 189 -2.62 -27.39 -3.06
N ALA A 190 -2.92 -26.75 -1.93
CA ALA A 190 -2.40 -25.44 -1.54
C ALA A 190 -1.04 -25.50 -0.82
N GLY A 191 -0.41 -26.68 -0.73
CA GLY A 191 0.89 -26.88 -0.07
C GLY A 191 0.83 -26.93 1.47
N ILE A 192 -0.36 -27.09 2.06
CA ILE A 192 -0.58 -27.07 3.51
C ILE A 192 -0.83 -28.50 4.01
N VAL A 193 0.00 -28.98 4.93
CA VAL A 193 -0.17 -30.28 5.62
C VAL A 193 -0.76 -30.04 7.01
N HIS A 194 -1.81 -30.78 7.39
CA HIS A 194 -2.56 -30.55 8.63
C HIS A 194 -1.78 -30.97 9.87
N ARG A 195 -1.04 -32.10 9.82
CA ARG A 195 -0.15 -32.64 10.86
C ARG A 195 -0.82 -33.17 12.14
N ASP A 196 -2.02 -32.71 12.49
CA ASP A 196 -2.78 -33.12 13.69
C ASP A 196 -4.24 -33.47 13.34
N PHE A 197 -4.47 -34.23 12.26
CA PHE A 197 -5.83 -34.63 11.90
C PHE A 197 -6.40 -35.64 12.89
N LYS A 198 -7.56 -35.32 13.50
CA LYS A 198 -8.27 -36.17 14.46
C LYS A 198 -9.76 -35.80 14.53
N PRO A 199 -10.65 -36.64 15.09
CA PRO A 199 -12.08 -36.36 15.14
C PRO A 199 -12.47 -35.06 15.88
N GLU A 200 -11.64 -34.58 16.80
CA GLU A 200 -11.85 -33.30 17.50
C GLU A 200 -11.67 -32.09 16.57
N ASN A 201 -10.85 -32.21 15.52
CA ASN A 201 -10.50 -31.14 14.57
C ASN A 201 -11.40 -31.15 13.31
N VAL A 202 -12.54 -31.83 13.37
CA VAL A 202 -13.54 -31.84 12.29
C VAL A 202 -14.89 -31.48 12.89
N LEU A 203 -15.57 -30.48 12.33
CA LEU A 203 -16.88 -30.02 12.78
C LEU A 203 -17.98 -30.50 11.82
N VAL A 204 -19.09 -30.97 12.37
CA VAL A 204 -20.28 -31.40 11.63
C VAL A 204 -21.47 -30.56 12.10
N ASP A 205 -22.01 -29.74 11.20
CA ASP A 205 -23.15 -28.87 11.51
C ASP A 205 -24.51 -29.60 11.43
N GLY A 206 -25.58 -28.93 11.86
CA GLY A 206 -26.94 -29.49 11.85
C GLY A 206 -27.49 -29.83 10.45
N GLY A 207 -26.90 -29.26 9.39
CA GLY A 207 -27.20 -29.56 7.99
C GLY A 207 -26.36 -30.70 7.41
N GLY A 208 -25.47 -31.31 8.20
CA GLY A 208 -24.58 -32.39 7.78
C GLY A 208 -23.36 -31.92 6.97
N ARG A 209 -23.06 -30.62 6.95
CA ARG A 209 -21.82 -30.12 6.33
C ARG A 209 -20.63 -30.40 7.24
N VAL A 210 -19.54 -30.83 6.63
CA VAL A 210 -18.31 -31.24 7.32
C VAL A 210 -17.21 -30.24 7.02
N ARG A 211 -16.57 -29.70 8.05
CA ARG A 211 -15.47 -28.74 7.92
C ARG A 211 -14.28 -29.16 8.77
N VAL A 212 -13.11 -29.23 8.15
CA VAL A 212 -11.85 -29.47 8.85
C VAL A 212 -11.35 -28.14 9.42
N THR A 213 -10.93 -28.15 10.69
CA THR A 213 -10.40 -27.01 11.43
C THR A 213 -9.01 -27.33 11.98
N ASP A 214 -8.32 -26.35 12.57
CA ASP A 214 -7.07 -26.56 13.31
C ASP A 214 -5.91 -27.15 12.50
N PHE A 215 -5.74 -26.70 11.26
CA PHE A 215 -4.55 -27.03 10.47
C PHE A 215 -3.29 -26.49 11.15
N GLY A 216 -2.40 -27.40 11.55
CA GLY A 216 -0.94 -27.20 11.55
C GLY A 216 -0.28 -26.12 12.40
N LEU A 217 -1.00 -25.25 13.13
CA LEU A 217 -0.41 -24.16 13.94
C LEU A 217 0.41 -24.64 15.17
N ALA A 218 0.59 -25.95 15.35
CA ALA A 218 1.52 -26.55 16.31
C ALA A 218 2.45 -27.56 15.64
N GLY A 219 3.63 -27.09 15.25
CA GLY A 219 4.72 -27.94 14.77
C GLY A 219 5.70 -27.14 13.91
N ALA A 220 6.59 -26.39 14.57
CA ALA A 220 7.68 -25.68 13.90
C ALA A 220 8.73 -26.68 13.40
N SER A 221 8.85 -26.86 12.08
CA SER A 221 10.05 -27.44 11.45
C SER A 221 10.17 -26.93 9.99
N PRO A 222 11.38 -26.73 9.44
CA PRO A 222 11.60 -25.89 8.27
C PRO A 222 11.33 -26.60 6.94
N GLN A 223 10.65 -25.90 6.03
CA GLN A 223 10.77 -26.12 4.60
C GLN A 223 11.31 -24.84 3.96
N GLY A 224 12.60 -24.87 3.63
CA GLY A 224 13.33 -23.84 2.89
C GLY A 224 14.76 -24.35 2.72
N GLY A 225 15.17 -24.60 1.47
CA GLY A 225 16.40 -25.32 1.12
C GLY A 225 17.68 -24.78 1.79
N GLY A 226 18.47 -25.71 2.34
CA GLY A 226 19.74 -25.52 3.04
C GLY A 226 20.05 -26.78 3.85
N GLU A 227 21.33 -27.13 4.00
CA GLU A 227 21.86 -28.41 4.52
C GLU A 227 21.26 -28.92 5.84
N VAL A 228 21.22 -30.25 5.99
CA VAL A 228 20.56 -31.01 7.05
C VAL A 228 21.37 -30.98 8.35
N GLU A 229 20.83 -30.32 9.38
CA GLU A 229 21.21 -30.50 10.79
C GLU A 229 20.09 -31.29 11.52
N PRO A 230 20.40 -32.20 12.46
CA PRO A 230 19.40 -33.06 13.10
C PRO A 230 18.49 -32.25 14.05
N ALA A 231 17.19 -32.45 13.94
CA ALA A 231 16.19 -31.77 14.77
C ALA A 231 16.29 -32.18 16.25
N GLU A 232 16.56 -31.21 17.12
CA GLU A 232 16.41 -31.35 18.57
C GLU A 232 14.92 -31.53 18.94
N SER A 233 14.69 -32.43 19.91
CA SER A 233 13.41 -32.94 20.38
C SER A 233 12.36 -31.88 20.72
N PHE A 234 11.23 -31.89 20.00
CA PHE A 234 9.98 -31.38 20.54
C PHE A 234 9.57 -32.24 21.76
N GLY A 235 9.78 -31.73 22.98
CA GLY A 235 8.94 -31.90 24.18
C GLY A 235 8.36 -33.27 24.54
N LEU A 236 8.90 -34.38 24.02
CA LEU A 236 8.50 -35.74 24.38
C LEU A 236 9.01 -36.14 25.78
N GLU A 237 10.03 -35.43 26.30
CA GLU A 237 10.63 -35.66 27.62
C GLU A 237 9.71 -35.25 28.78
N GLY A 238 8.72 -34.37 28.56
CA GLY A 238 7.72 -34.01 29.58
C GLY A 238 6.55 -34.99 29.69
N MET A 239 6.31 -35.82 28.67
CA MET A 239 5.20 -36.78 28.65
C MET A 239 5.57 -38.14 29.27
N THR A 240 6.83 -38.36 29.63
CA THR A 240 7.29 -39.62 30.23
C THR A 240 7.26 -39.62 31.76
N GLN A 241 7.07 -38.47 32.44
CA GLN A 241 7.18 -38.36 33.90
C GLN A 241 5.87 -38.21 34.68
N THR A 242 4.71 -38.09 34.03
CA THR A 242 3.41 -38.16 34.72
C THR A 242 2.49 -39.06 33.91
N GLY A 243 2.16 -40.24 34.44
CA GLY A 243 1.29 -41.24 33.81
C GLY A 243 -0.16 -40.79 33.66
N ALA A 244 -0.40 -39.70 32.92
CA ALA A 244 -1.70 -39.12 32.65
C ALA A 244 -2.22 -39.59 31.28
N MET A 245 -3.44 -40.12 31.31
CA MET A 245 -4.28 -40.65 30.24
C MET A 245 -4.25 -39.79 28.95
N LEU A 246 -3.84 -40.39 27.83
CA LEU A 246 -3.47 -39.68 26.59
C LEU A 246 -4.57 -39.66 25.53
N GLY A 247 -5.16 -38.48 25.32
CA GLY A 247 -6.12 -38.23 24.24
C GLY A 247 -5.51 -37.86 22.87
N THR A 248 -4.20 -37.62 22.76
CA THR A 248 -3.61 -36.98 21.54
C THR A 248 -2.63 -37.82 20.70
N PRO A 249 -1.81 -38.76 21.22
CA PRO A 249 -0.83 -39.49 20.40
C PRO A 249 -1.42 -40.59 19.52
N ARG A 250 -2.68 -40.98 19.74
CA ARG A 250 -3.37 -42.09 19.06
C ARG A 250 -3.38 -41.97 17.54
N TYR A 251 -3.44 -40.75 17.02
CA TYR A 251 -3.54 -40.47 15.58
C TYR A 251 -2.19 -40.13 14.94
N LEU A 252 -1.10 -40.13 15.72
CA LEU A 252 0.22 -39.69 15.25
C LEU A 252 0.84 -40.74 14.30
N ALA A 253 1.35 -40.30 13.15
CA ALA A 253 1.96 -41.17 12.17
C ALA A 253 3.33 -41.73 12.63
N PRO A 254 3.74 -42.94 12.19
CA PRO A 254 5.01 -43.58 12.55
C PRO A 254 6.23 -42.67 12.34
N GLU A 255 6.31 -42.03 11.17
CA GLU A 255 7.41 -41.13 10.80
C GLU A 255 7.54 -39.94 11.76
N ARG A 256 6.42 -39.43 12.29
CA ARG A 256 6.43 -38.35 13.30
C ARG A 256 6.82 -38.84 14.67
N MET A 257 6.46 -40.07 15.04
CA MET A 257 6.94 -40.70 16.28
C MET A 257 8.45 -40.94 16.24
N GLU A 258 8.99 -41.26 15.06
CA GLU A 258 10.44 -41.44 14.82
C GLU A 258 11.20 -40.10 14.68
N GLY A 259 10.51 -38.94 14.71
CA GLY A 259 11.13 -37.61 14.59
C GLY A 259 11.50 -37.21 13.16
N VAL A 260 11.03 -37.96 12.16
CA VAL A 260 11.27 -37.69 10.74
C VAL A 260 10.27 -36.65 10.21
N ALA A 261 10.72 -35.78 9.31
CA ALA A 261 9.87 -34.78 8.65
C ALA A 261 8.74 -35.48 7.87
N ALA A 262 7.50 -35.07 8.16
CA ALA A 262 6.29 -35.67 7.61
C ALA A 262 5.69 -34.84 6.48
N ASP A 263 5.27 -35.51 5.40
CA ASP A 263 4.55 -34.92 4.26
C ASP A 263 3.01 -35.18 4.37
N ALA A 264 2.28 -34.89 3.30
CA ALA A 264 0.83 -35.09 3.21
C ALA A 264 0.37 -36.54 3.49
N ARG A 265 1.26 -37.53 3.42
CA ARG A 265 0.93 -38.95 3.70
C ARG A 265 0.82 -39.23 5.19
N ALA A 266 1.36 -38.37 6.07
CA ALA A 266 1.09 -38.44 7.50
C ALA A 266 -0.38 -38.12 7.81
N ASP A 267 -0.97 -37.13 7.12
CA ASP A 267 -2.40 -36.83 7.25
C ASP A 267 -3.27 -38.00 6.75
N GLN A 268 -2.84 -38.72 5.71
CA GLN A 268 -3.53 -39.94 5.26
C GLN A 268 -3.55 -41.01 6.35
N PHE A 269 -2.45 -41.18 7.10
CA PHE A 269 -2.39 -42.12 8.21
C PHE A 269 -3.37 -41.72 9.32
N SER A 270 -3.30 -40.47 9.80
CA SER A 270 -4.19 -39.96 10.85
C SER A 270 -5.67 -39.99 10.44
N PHE A 271 -5.96 -39.72 9.17
CA PHE A 271 -7.29 -39.87 8.57
C PHE A 271 -7.77 -41.33 8.61
N CYS A 272 -6.93 -42.28 8.22
CA CYS A 272 -7.28 -43.70 8.27
C CYS A 272 -7.41 -44.24 9.69
N VAL A 273 -6.65 -43.75 10.67
CA VAL A 273 -6.83 -44.11 12.09
C VAL A 273 -8.23 -43.66 12.56
N SER A 274 -8.58 -42.40 12.26
CA SER A 274 -9.89 -41.83 12.60
C SER A 274 -11.04 -42.56 11.90
N LEU A 275 -10.89 -42.92 10.62
CA LEU A 275 -11.89 -43.65 9.85
C LEU A 275 -12.04 -45.10 10.34
N TYR A 276 -10.94 -45.76 10.68
CA TYR A 276 -10.97 -47.10 11.28
C TYR A 276 -11.76 -47.08 12.59
N GLU A 277 -11.47 -46.12 13.47
CA GLU A 277 -12.18 -45.95 14.75
C GLU A 277 -13.66 -45.65 14.54
N ALA A 278 -14.02 -44.80 13.58
CA ALA A 278 -15.42 -44.50 13.27
C ALA A 278 -16.20 -45.68 12.67
N LEU A 279 -15.53 -46.55 11.90
CA LEU A 279 -16.17 -47.72 11.27
C LEU A 279 -16.31 -48.90 12.23
N LEU A 280 -15.34 -49.10 13.12
CA LEU A 280 -15.24 -50.30 13.97
C LEU A 280 -15.49 -50.02 15.45
N GLY A 281 -15.59 -48.76 15.86
CA GLY A 281 -15.85 -48.33 17.23
C GLY A 281 -14.64 -48.44 18.17
N GLN A 282 -13.47 -48.83 17.65
CA GLN A 282 -12.21 -48.94 18.39
C GLN A 282 -11.03 -48.55 17.49
N PRO A 283 -9.93 -48.00 18.04
CA PRO A 283 -8.75 -47.64 17.25
C PRO A 283 -8.01 -48.88 16.69
N PRO A 284 -7.21 -48.71 15.62
CA PRO A 284 -6.46 -49.81 15.00
C PRO A 284 -5.28 -50.32 15.85
N PHE A 285 -4.62 -49.44 16.61
CA PHE A 285 -3.47 -49.77 17.44
C PHE A 285 -3.88 -49.75 18.92
N ALA A 286 -3.51 -50.78 19.67
CA ALA A 286 -3.78 -50.91 21.10
C ALA A 286 -2.59 -50.40 21.93
N GLY A 287 -2.88 -49.79 23.09
CA GLY A 287 -1.89 -49.28 24.03
C GLY A 287 -2.55 -48.26 24.96
N GLU A 288 -2.43 -48.46 26.28
CA GLU A 288 -2.98 -47.54 27.28
C GLU A 288 -1.95 -46.47 27.66
N THR A 289 -0.67 -46.77 27.49
CA THR A 289 0.46 -45.85 27.69
C THR A 289 1.08 -45.41 26.35
N PHE A 290 1.74 -44.24 26.33
CA PHE A 290 2.43 -43.76 25.13
C PHE A 290 3.50 -44.74 24.60
N PRO A 291 4.35 -45.37 25.45
CA PRO A 291 5.32 -46.35 24.97
C PRO A 291 4.69 -47.58 24.30
N GLU A 292 3.61 -48.12 24.87
CA GLU A 292 2.88 -49.25 24.28
C GLU A 292 2.28 -48.90 22.92
N LEU A 293 1.63 -47.74 22.85
CA LEU A 293 1.02 -47.25 21.61
C LEU A 293 2.10 -46.99 20.54
N ARG A 294 3.22 -46.36 20.93
CA ARG A 294 4.37 -46.13 20.04
C ARG A 294 4.91 -47.44 19.50
N GLU A 295 5.10 -48.44 20.35
CA GLU A 295 5.56 -49.77 19.92
C GLU A 295 4.58 -50.41 18.93
N ALA A 296 3.28 -50.38 19.22
CA ALA A 296 2.25 -50.95 18.35
C ALA A 296 2.21 -50.28 16.97
N VAL A 297 2.30 -48.95 16.91
CA VAL A 297 2.32 -48.15 15.67
C VAL A 297 3.59 -48.41 14.87
N LEU A 298 4.77 -48.38 15.51
CA LEU A 298 6.05 -48.62 14.84
C LEU A 298 6.23 -50.08 14.39
N ALA A 299 5.62 -51.04 15.09
CA ALA A 299 5.57 -52.43 14.66
C ALA A 299 4.52 -52.71 13.58
N GLY A 300 3.64 -51.75 13.27
CA GLY A 300 2.51 -51.93 12.35
C GLY A 300 1.49 -52.99 12.84
N LYS A 301 1.45 -53.26 14.15
CA LYS A 301 0.61 -54.29 14.75
C LYS A 301 -0.80 -53.76 14.99
N ILE A 302 -1.70 -54.04 14.04
CA ILE A 302 -3.13 -53.70 14.17
C ILE A 302 -3.82 -54.78 15.03
N GLY A 303 -4.62 -54.34 16.01
CA GLY A 303 -5.36 -55.23 16.92
C GLY A 303 -6.42 -56.09 16.19
N PRO A 304 -6.95 -57.13 16.85
CA PRO A 304 -7.93 -58.02 16.25
C PRO A 304 -9.19 -57.24 15.84
N THR A 305 -9.57 -57.35 14.56
CA THR A 305 -10.79 -56.74 14.02
C THR A 305 -12.03 -57.42 14.62
N PRO A 306 -12.96 -56.70 15.27
CA PRO A 306 -14.21 -57.25 15.76
C PRO A 306 -15.01 -57.88 14.59
N LYS A 307 -15.75 -58.98 14.83
CA LYS A 307 -16.44 -59.76 13.77
C LYS A 307 -17.12 -58.86 12.72
N ALA A 308 -16.57 -58.92 11.51
CA ALA A 308 -16.82 -58.04 10.36
C ALA A 308 -18.21 -58.21 9.69
N GLY A 309 -19.30 -58.12 10.45
CA GLY A 309 -20.66 -58.20 9.92
C GLY A 309 -21.24 -56.87 9.43
N ARG A 310 -20.64 -55.72 9.80
CA ARG A 310 -21.23 -54.39 9.57
C ARG A 310 -20.49 -53.52 8.54
N VAL A 311 -19.25 -53.83 8.16
CA VAL A 311 -18.43 -53.00 7.25
C VAL A 311 -17.95 -53.85 6.06
N PRO A 312 -18.11 -53.40 4.80
CA PRO A 312 -17.65 -54.16 3.63
C PRO A 312 -16.13 -54.39 3.62
N ALA A 313 -15.70 -55.61 3.29
CA ALA A 313 -14.28 -56.00 3.25
C ALA A 313 -13.44 -55.16 2.25
N TRP A 314 -14.04 -54.64 1.18
CA TRP A 314 -13.33 -53.74 0.28
C TRP A 314 -13.00 -52.41 0.94
N LEU A 315 -13.92 -51.85 1.74
CA LEU A 315 -13.75 -50.58 2.41
C LEU A 315 -12.65 -50.70 3.47
N LEU A 316 -12.66 -51.79 4.24
CA LEU A 316 -11.65 -52.05 5.25
C LEU A 316 -10.25 -52.23 4.62
N ARG A 317 -10.13 -52.89 3.46
CA ARG A 317 -8.84 -53.01 2.74
C ARG A 317 -8.26 -51.65 2.34
N VAL A 318 -9.09 -50.70 1.91
CA VAL A 318 -8.65 -49.35 1.55
C VAL A 318 -8.13 -48.60 2.78
N VAL A 319 -8.87 -48.68 3.90
CA VAL A 319 -8.45 -48.06 5.18
C VAL A 319 -7.14 -48.65 5.68
N LEU A 320 -7.00 -49.99 5.68
CA LEU A 320 -5.79 -50.68 6.12
C LEU A 320 -4.56 -50.32 5.27
N LYS A 321 -4.72 -50.10 3.96
CA LYS A 321 -3.61 -49.63 3.12
C LYS A 321 -3.12 -48.23 3.52
N GLY A 322 -4.02 -47.34 3.93
CA GLY A 322 -3.63 -46.01 4.43
C GLY A 322 -2.95 -46.03 5.81
N LEU A 323 -3.05 -47.15 6.55
CA LEU A 323 -2.39 -47.38 7.84
C LEU A 323 -1.00 -48.02 7.72
N ALA A 324 -0.45 -48.18 6.51
CA ALA A 324 0.86 -48.80 6.32
C ALA A 324 1.96 -48.00 7.06
N ARG A 325 2.90 -48.71 7.71
CA ARG A 325 4.01 -48.09 8.45
C ARG A 325 4.83 -47.18 7.54
N ASN A 326 5.30 -47.72 6.42
CA ASN A 326 6.07 -46.96 5.44
C ASN A 326 5.15 -46.03 4.62
N PRO A 327 5.40 -44.71 4.58
CA PRO A 327 4.60 -43.77 3.79
C PRO A 327 4.49 -44.13 2.30
N ASN A 328 5.49 -44.81 1.72
CA ASN A 328 5.48 -45.22 0.31
C ASN A 328 4.49 -46.35 -0.01
N ASP A 329 4.06 -47.11 0.99
CA ASP A 329 3.09 -48.20 0.82
C ASP A 329 1.62 -47.71 0.92
N ARG A 330 1.44 -46.44 1.32
CA ARG A 330 0.14 -45.75 1.39
C ARG A 330 -0.30 -45.31 -0.02
N PHE A 331 -1.31 -44.44 -0.12
CA PHE A 331 -1.71 -43.88 -1.41
C PHE A 331 -0.78 -42.72 -1.78
N ALA A 332 -0.55 -42.55 -3.09
CA ALA A 332 0.33 -41.50 -3.60
C ALA A 332 -0.10 -40.09 -3.14
N ALA A 333 -1.41 -39.87 -3.04
CA ALA A 333 -2.04 -38.63 -2.58
C ALA A 333 -3.40 -38.91 -1.92
N MET A 334 -3.97 -37.91 -1.23
CA MET A 334 -5.26 -38.01 -0.55
C MET A 334 -6.40 -38.30 -1.55
N GLU A 335 -6.39 -37.69 -2.73
CA GLU A 335 -7.39 -37.89 -3.80
C GLU A 335 -7.47 -39.35 -4.23
N ALA A 336 -6.33 -40.04 -4.33
CA ALA A 336 -6.27 -41.45 -4.71
C ALA A 336 -6.89 -42.36 -3.63
N LEU A 337 -6.75 -42.01 -2.35
CA LEU A 337 -7.44 -42.68 -1.25
C LEU A 337 -8.96 -42.45 -1.35
N LEU A 338 -9.40 -41.21 -1.53
CA LEU A 338 -10.83 -40.85 -1.63
C LEU A 338 -11.53 -41.50 -2.82
N GLU A 339 -10.83 -41.60 -3.96
CA GLU A 339 -11.37 -42.28 -5.14
C GLU A 339 -11.67 -43.77 -4.85
N GLN A 340 -10.77 -44.46 -4.15
CA GLN A 340 -11.02 -45.86 -3.75
C GLN A 340 -12.12 -45.97 -2.70
N LEU A 341 -12.20 -45.05 -1.74
CA LEU A 341 -13.29 -45.00 -0.75
C LEU A 341 -14.66 -44.75 -1.41
N GLY A 342 -14.71 -44.02 -2.53
CA GLY A 342 -15.94 -43.67 -3.26
C GLY A 342 -16.53 -44.77 -4.16
N ARG A 343 -15.78 -45.83 -4.49
CA ARG A 343 -16.21 -46.88 -5.45
C ARG A 343 -17.14 -47.92 -4.78
N ASP A 344 -18.46 -47.84 -4.97
CA ASP A 344 -19.40 -48.92 -4.57
C ASP A 344 -19.58 -49.98 -5.70
N PRO A 345 -19.16 -51.24 -5.49
CA PRO A 345 -19.19 -52.27 -6.54
C PRO A 345 -20.58 -52.69 -7.03
N ARG A 346 -21.67 -52.37 -6.31
CA ARG A 346 -23.04 -52.83 -6.67
C ARG A 346 -23.75 -51.98 -7.72
N GLN A 347 -23.22 -50.82 -8.10
CA GLN A 347 -23.84 -49.96 -9.13
C GLN A 347 -23.52 -50.37 -10.58
N ARG A 348 -22.77 -51.47 -10.81
CA ARG A 348 -22.38 -51.95 -12.15
C ARG A 348 -23.37 -52.93 -12.82
N LEU A 349 -24.40 -53.42 -12.14
CA LEU A 349 -25.23 -54.53 -12.65
C LEU A 349 -26.60 -54.14 -13.27
N LEU A 350 -27.00 -52.87 -13.29
CA LEU A 350 -28.34 -52.44 -13.75
C LEU A 350 -28.35 -51.53 -14.99
N ARG A 351 -27.27 -51.47 -15.77
CA ARG A 351 -27.05 -50.37 -16.73
C ARG A 351 -27.48 -50.52 -18.20
N PRO A 352 -27.85 -51.65 -18.83
CA PRO A 352 -28.09 -51.58 -20.28
C PRO A 352 -29.47 -51.01 -20.66
N ALA A 353 -30.49 -51.04 -19.79
CA ALA A 353 -31.82 -50.48 -20.11
C ALA A 353 -32.01 -49.03 -19.62
N ALA A 354 -31.38 -48.64 -18.52
CA ALA A 354 -31.45 -47.28 -18.00
C ALA A 354 -30.44 -46.32 -18.65
N ALA A 355 -29.36 -46.81 -19.28
CA ALA A 355 -28.34 -45.96 -19.89
C ALA A 355 -28.86 -45.16 -21.09
N THR A 356 -29.82 -45.68 -21.86
CA THR A 356 -30.39 -44.94 -23.00
C THR A 356 -31.35 -43.85 -22.53
N ALA A 357 -32.18 -44.14 -21.52
CA ALA A 357 -33.09 -43.15 -20.92
C ALA A 357 -32.34 -42.13 -20.05
N ALA A 358 -31.32 -42.55 -19.30
CA ALA A 358 -30.46 -41.67 -18.51
C ALA A 358 -29.47 -40.89 -19.38
N ALA A 359 -28.98 -41.43 -20.51
CA ALA A 359 -28.20 -40.63 -21.45
C ALA A 359 -29.07 -39.58 -22.12
N LEU A 360 -30.35 -39.86 -22.40
CA LEU A 360 -31.29 -38.84 -22.89
C LEU A 360 -31.68 -37.83 -21.80
N LEU A 361 -31.85 -38.24 -20.53
CA LEU A 361 -32.12 -37.35 -19.38
C LEU A 361 -30.90 -36.55 -18.92
N VAL A 362 -29.71 -37.11 -19.00
CA VAL A 362 -28.43 -36.42 -18.73
C VAL A 362 -28.06 -35.58 -19.94
N ALA A 363 -28.30 -36.01 -21.18
CA ALA A 363 -28.11 -35.13 -22.33
C ALA A 363 -29.12 -34.00 -22.33
N SER A 364 -30.38 -34.21 -21.97
CA SER A 364 -31.38 -33.13 -21.83
C SER A 364 -31.20 -32.31 -20.55
N GLY A 365 -30.64 -32.87 -19.48
CA GLY A 365 -30.28 -32.17 -18.25
C GLY A 365 -28.95 -31.40 -18.36
N VAL A 366 -27.98 -31.90 -19.15
CA VAL A 366 -26.74 -31.20 -19.51
C VAL A 366 -27.01 -30.21 -20.63
N LEU A 367 -27.89 -30.51 -21.58
CA LEU A 367 -28.35 -29.54 -22.58
C LEU A 367 -29.26 -28.51 -21.90
N GLY A 368 -30.09 -28.89 -20.93
CA GLY A 368 -30.92 -28.00 -20.12
C GLY A 368 -30.10 -27.13 -19.18
N HIS A 369 -29.11 -27.69 -18.49
CA HIS A 369 -28.15 -26.93 -17.68
C HIS A 369 -27.22 -26.09 -18.56
N ARG A 370 -26.81 -26.56 -19.74
CA ARG A 370 -26.06 -25.75 -20.72
C ARG A 370 -26.93 -24.72 -21.40
N LEU A 371 -28.25 -24.93 -21.56
CA LEU A 371 -29.18 -23.95 -22.10
C LEU A 371 -29.52 -22.90 -21.05
N LEU A 372 -29.75 -23.30 -19.79
CA LEU A 372 -29.92 -22.39 -18.64
C LEU A 372 -28.63 -21.64 -18.31
N ALA A 373 -27.48 -22.31 -18.26
CA ALA A 373 -26.18 -21.64 -18.08
C ALA A 373 -25.78 -20.82 -19.32
N ARG A 374 -26.19 -21.21 -20.54
CA ARG A 374 -26.10 -20.34 -21.72
C ARG A 374 -27.09 -19.19 -21.65
N GLN A 375 -28.27 -19.33 -21.02
CA GLN A 375 -29.22 -18.26 -20.81
C GLN A 375 -28.68 -17.26 -19.78
N ASP A 376 -28.11 -17.75 -18.67
CA ASP A 376 -27.45 -16.97 -17.63
C ASP A 376 -26.20 -16.27 -18.17
N GLN A 377 -25.36 -16.95 -18.97
CA GLN A 377 -24.28 -16.29 -19.72
C GLN A 377 -24.81 -15.36 -20.81
N GLN A 378 -25.90 -15.68 -21.52
CA GLN A 378 -26.47 -14.82 -22.57
C GLN A 378 -27.08 -13.54 -21.99
N MET A 379 -27.62 -13.56 -20.77
CA MET A 379 -28.18 -12.38 -20.11
C MET A 379 -27.12 -11.30 -19.84
N CYS A 380 -25.88 -11.68 -19.55
CA CYS A 380 -24.77 -10.76 -19.32
C CYS A 380 -23.72 -10.72 -20.45
N GLN A 381 -23.83 -11.60 -21.46
CA GLN A 381 -23.06 -11.51 -22.71
C GLN A 381 -23.44 -10.24 -23.46
N GLY A 382 -22.44 -9.51 -23.93
CA GLY A 382 -22.63 -8.22 -24.58
C GLY A 382 -22.74 -7.04 -23.60
N SER A 383 -22.67 -7.26 -22.29
CA SER A 383 -22.54 -6.17 -21.32
C SER A 383 -21.34 -5.26 -21.66
N ALA A 384 -20.24 -5.84 -22.15
CA ALA A 384 -19.04 -5.13 -22.61
C ALA A 384 -19.09 -4.59 -24.06
N ALA A 385 -20.14 -4.88 -24.85
CA ALA A 385 -20.23 -4.49 -26.26
C ALA A 385 -20.06 -2.98 -26.54
N PRO A 386 -20.52 -2.05 -25.66
CA PRO A 386 -20.31 -0.62 -25.88
C PRO A 386 -18.83 -0.21 -25.96
N LEU A 387 -17.92 -0.98 -25.35
CA LEU A 387 -16.49 -0.68 -25.40
C LEU A 387 -15.92 -0.80 -26.83
N GLU A 388 -16.43 -1.72 -27.64
CA GLU A 388 -15.96 -1.94 -29.01
C GLU A 388 -16.16 -0.70 -29.90
N GLY A 389 -17.24 0.06 -29.66
CA GLY A 389 -17.51 1.31 -30.36
C GLY A 389 -16.64 2.49 -29.91
N VAL A 390 -16.01 2.38 -28.74
CA VAL A 390 -15.20 3.45 -28.13
C VAL A 390 -13.70 3.17 -28.26
N TRP A 391 -13.26 1.92 -28.12
CA TRP A 391 -11.85 1.53 -28.13
C TRP A 391 -11.60 0.21 -28.88
N GLY A 392 -12.29 0.01 -29.99
CA GLY A 392 -12.07 -1.11 -30.91
C GLY A 392 -10.89 -0.89 -31.87
N PRO A 393 -10.59 -1.89 -32.74
CA PRO A 393 -9.47 -1.81 -33.69
C PRO A 393 -9.53 -0.62 -34.65
N LEU A 394 -10.74 -0.18 -35.03
CA LEU A 394 -10.93 0.98 -35.91
C LEU A 394 -10.52 2.27 -35.20
N GLN A 395 -11.04 2.53 -34.00
CA GLN A 395 -10.73 3.72 -33.21
C GLN A 395 -9.23 3.77 -32.87
N GLN A 396 -8.64 2.63 -32.51
CA GLN A 396 -7.21 2.51 -32.28
C GLN A 396 -6.40 2.92 -33.52
N GLN A 397 -6.77 2.42 -34.70
CA GLN A 397 -6.08 2.77 -35.93
C GLN A 397 -6.24 4.25 -36.30
N GLU A 398 -7.43 4.84 -36.09
CA GLU A 398 -7.66 6.27 -36.32
C GLU A 398 -6.79 7.15 -35.43
N VAL A 399 -6.73 6.85 -34.13
CA VAL A 399 -5.87 7.57 -33.17
C VAL A 399 -4.40 7.39 -33.54
N HIS A 400 -3.95 6.18 -33.87
CA HIS A 400 -2.55 5.94 -34.27
C HIS A 400 -2.16 6.76 -35.50
N ARG A 401 -3.01 6.78 -36.53
CA ARG A 401 -2.79 7.60 -37.74
C ARG A 401 -2.75 9.09 -37.41
N ALA A 402 -3.65 9.57 -36.56
CA ALA A 402 -3.68 10.97 -36.15
C ALA A 402 -2.39 11.37 -35.43
N PHE A 403 -1.89 10.51 -34.54
CA PHE A 403 -0.64 10.75 -33.81
C PHE A 403 0.55 10.77 -34.78
N ALA A 404 0.66 9.77 -35.66
CA ALA A 404 1.72 9.70 -36.65
C ALA A 404 1.73 10.93 -37.60
N ALA A 405 0.55 11.44 -37.96
CA ALA A 405 0.41 12.62 -38.83
C ALA A 405 0.95 13.92 -38.21
N THR A 406 1.10 14.00 -36.88
CA THR A 406 1.67 15.20 -36.23
C THR A 406 3.18 15.36 -36.46
N ALA A 407 3.86 14.30 -36.87
CA ALA A 407 5.32 14.25 -37.06
C ALA A 407 6.15 14.69 -35.84
N THR A 408 5.59 14.64 -34.63
CA THR A 408 6.36 14.90 -33.40
C THR A 408 7.30 13.73 -33.09
N PRO A 409 8.53 13.94 -32.61
CA PRO A 409 9.50 12.86 -32.35
C PRO A 409 9.01 11.77 -31.40
N PHE A 410 8.14 12.13 -30.45
CA PHE A 410 7.57 11.24 -29.43
C PHE A 410 6.18 10.69 -29.79
N ALA A 411 5.69 10.85 -31.04
CA ALA A 411 4.33 10.43 -31.42
C ALA A 411 4.08 8.93 -31.22
N GLU A 412 5.05 8.09 -31.59
CA GLU A 412 4.94 6.63 -31.42
C GLU A 412 5.00 6.19 -29.94
N ASP A 413 5.80 6.87 -29.11
CA ASP A 413 5.84 6.62 -27.67
C ASP A 413 4.51 7.03 -27.02
N ALA A 414 3.98 8.19 -27.40
CA ALA A 414 2.68 8.68 -26.97
C ALA A 414 1.57 7.70 -27.35
N TRP A 415 1.56 7.21 -28.60
CA TRP A 415 0.61 6.21 -29.07
C TRP A 415 0.68 4.92 -28.23
N ARG A 416 1.87 4.34 -28.05
CA ARG A 416 2.06 3.11 -27.25
C ARG A 416 1.63 3.30 -25.79
N GLY A 417 1.85 4.48 -25.22
CA GLY A 417 1.39 4.82 -23.88
C GLY A 417 -0.13 4.92 -23.77
N VAL A 418 -0.77 5.62 -24.72
CA VAL A 418 -2.23 5.76 -24.81
C VAL A 418 -2.88 4.40 -25.02
N GLU A 419 -2.38 3.61 -25.96
CA GLU A 419 -2.91 2.27 -26.25
C GLU A 419 -2.89 1.40 -25.00
N ARG A 420 -1.73 1.28 -24.36
CA ARG A 420 -1.59 0.48 -23.13
C ARG A 420 -2.53 0.95 -22.02
N THR A 421 -2.68 2.26 -21.85
CA THR A 421 -3.47 2.86 -20.76
C THR A 421 -4.96 2.67 -21.01
N LEU A 422 -5.44 3.04 -22.20
CA LEU A 422 -6.85 2.93 -22.58
C LEU A 422 -7.30 1.48 -22.75
N SER A 423 -6.46 0.59 -23.27
CA SER A 423 -6.75 -0.85 -23.35
C SER A 423 -6.89 -1.47 -21.96
N ARG A 424 -6.02 -1.11 -21.01
CA ARG A 424 -6.11 -1.56 -19.60
C ARG A 424 -7.38 -1.01 -18.92
N TYR A 425 -7.67 0.26 -19.14
CA TYR A 425 -8.86 0.93 -18.60
C TYR A 425 -10.14 0.27 -19.13
N GLY A 426 -10.22 0.05 -20.45
CA GLY A 426 -11.33 -0.63 -21.11
C GLY A 426 -11.51 -2.07 -20.61
N ALA A 427 -10.44 -2.83 -20.44
CA ALA A 427 -10.50 -4.18 -19.89
C ALA A 427 -11.03 -4.20 -18.43
N ALA A 428 -10.59 -3.26 -17.59
CA ALA A 428 -11.11 -3.10 -16.24
C ALA A 428 -12.60 -2.73 -16.23
N TRP A 429 -13.00 -1.82 -17.11
CA TRP A 429 -14.40 -1.43 -17.30
C TRP A 429 -15.28 -2.61 -17.73
N ALA A 430 -14.86 -3.35 -18.75
CA ALA A 430 -15.60 -4.51 -19.27
C ALA A 430 -15.76 -5.61 -18.21
N ARG A 431 -14.69 -5.89 -17.46
CA ARG A 431 -14.72 -6.85 -16.35
C ARG A 431 -15.70 -6.41 -15.27
N MET A 432 -15.59 -5.17 -14.80
CA MET A 432 -16.45 -4.63 -13.74
C MET A 432 -17.93 -4.61 -14.14
N ARG A 433 -18.22 -4.25 -15.40
CA ARG A 433 -19.58 -4.24 -15.93
C ARG A 433 -20.18 -5.63 -16.00
N THR A 434 -19.41 -6.59 -16.48
CA THR A 434 -19.81 -8.01 -16.53
C THR A 434 -20.06 -8.53 -15.12
N GLU A 435 -19.12 -8.32 -14.21
CA GLU A 435 -19.21 -8.77 -12.81
C GLU A 435 -20.42 -8.20 -12.08
N ALA A 436 -20.73 -6.91 -12.29
CA ALA A 436 -21.92 -6.29 -11.71
C ALA A 436 -23.22 -6.88 -12.27
N CYS A 437 -23.27 -7.18 -13.57
CA CYS A 437 -24.41 -7.89 -14.17
C CYS A 437 -24.58 -9.28 -13.53
N GLU A 438 -23.51 -10.08 -13.48
CA GLU A 438 -23.55 -11.45 -12.96
C GLU A 438 -23.89 -11.49 -11.47
N ALA A 439 -23.32 -10.58 -10.65
CA ALA A 439 -23.64 -10.46 -9.23
C ALA A 439 -25.14 -10.26 -8.98
N THR A 440 -25.82 -9.53 -9.87
CA THR A 440 -27.25 -9.22 -9.73
C THR A 440 -28.14 -10.29 -10.36
N ARG A 441 -27.87 -10.62 -11.63
CA ARG A 441 -28.74 -11.43 -12.48
C ARG A 441 -28.52 -12.93 -12.32
N ILE A 442 -27.31 -13.35 -11.95
CA ILE A 442 -26.93 -14.77 -11.84
C ILE A 442 -26.79 -15.17 -10.37
N ARG A 443 -26.04 -14.39 -9.57
CA ARG A 443 -25.72 -14.76 -8.18
C ARG A 443 -26.72 -14.21 -7.15
N GLY A 444 -27.52 -13.20 -7.50
CA GLY A 444 -28.49 -12.59 -6.59
C GLY A 444 -27.86 -11.92 -5.37
N GLU A 445 -26.60 -11.48 -5.47
CA GLU A 445 -25.80 -10.88 -4.39
C GLU A 445 -26.17 -9.42 -4.11
N GLN A 446 -26.80 -8.73 -5.06
CA GLN A 446 -27.14 -7.31 -4.96
C GLN A 446 -28.52 -7.00 -5.58
N SER A 447 -29.10 -5.87 -5.20
CA SER A 447 -30.38 -5.42 -5.70
C SER A 447 -30.28 -4.78 -7.10
N ASP A 448 -31.41 -4.74 -7.82
CA ASP A 448 -31.53 -4.03 -9.10
C ASP A 448 -31.18 -2.54 -9.00
N GLN A 449 -31.45 -1.92 -7.84
CA GLN A 449 -31.09 -0.52 -7.58
C GLN A 449 -29.58 -0.33 -7.56
N VAL A 450 -28.83 -1.21 -6.86
CA VAL A 450 -27.37 -1.16 -6.82
C VAL A 450 -26.79 -1.42 -8.20
N LEU A 451 -27.35 -2.39 -8.95
CA LEU A 451 -26.96 -2.61 -10.34
C LEU A 451 -27.12 -1.34 -11.18
N GLY A 452 -28.27 -0.65 -11.09
CA GLY A 452 -28.52 0.60 -11.81
C GLY A 452 -27.49 1.69 -11.51
N LEU A 453 -27.12 1.86 -10.23
CA LEU A 453 -26.09 2.83 -9.82
C LEU A 453 -24.70 2.48 -10.37
N ARG A 454 -24.30 1.20 -10.29
CA ARG A 454 -23.01 0.72 -10.83
C ARG A 454 -22.96 0.88 -12.35
N MET A 455 -24.03 0.53 -13.06
CA MET A 455 -24.13 0.71 -14.51
C MET A 455 -24.04 2.18 -14.91
N SER A 456 -24.74 3.08 -14.19
CA SER A 456 -24.67 4.51 -14.44
C SER A 456 -23.25 5.07 -14.21
N CYS A 457 -22.55 4.62 -13.16
CA CYS A 457 -21.17 5.02 -12.91
C CYS A 457 -20.26 4.57 -14.06
N LEU A 458 -20.38 3.31 -14.49
CA LEU A 458 -19.59 2.75 -15.58
C LEU A 458 -19.90 3.44 -16.92
N ASP A 459 -21.16 3.74 -17.22
CA ASP A 459 -21.54 4.46 -18.44
C ASP A 459 -20.93 5.87 -18.47
N GLN A 460 -20.88 6.56 -17.32
CA GLN A 460 -20.19 7.85 -17.21
C GLN A 460 -18.68 7.73 -17.46
N ARG A 461 -18.04 6.67 -16.96
CA ARG A 461 -16.61 6.39 -17.21
C ARG A 461 -16.32 6.13 -18.69
N LEU A 462 -17.17 5.32 -19.34
CA LEU A 462 -17.02 5.03 -20.77
C LEU A 462 -17.20 6.29 -21.63
N LYS A 463 -18.18 7.15 -21.33
CA LYS A 463 -18.36 8.44 -22.03
C LYS A 463 -17.17 9.38 -21.86
N GLY A 464 -16.52 9.36 -20.70
CA GLY A 464 -15.28 10.13 -20.49
C GLY A 464 -14.15 9.63 -21.38
N MET A 465 -14.01 8.31 -21.50
CA MET A 465 -13.05 7.68 -22.42
C MET A 465 -13.36 8.01 -23.88
N GLU A 466 -14.62 7.90 -24.30
CA GLU A 466 -15.10 8.25 -25.64
C GLU A 466 -14.71 9.68 -26.05
N ALA A 467 -14.96 10.65 -25.17
CA ALA A 467 -14.57 12.05 -25.42
C ALA A 467 -13.06 12.24 -25.64
N LEU A 468 -12.22 11.47 -24.93
CA LEU A 468 -10.76 11.50 -25.14
C LEU A 468 -10.37 10.83 -26.46
N VAL A 469 -10.98 9.69 -26.79
CA VAL A 469 -10.69 8.97 -28.05
C VAL A 469 -11.05 9.82 -29.27
N GLU A 470 -12.23 10.47 -29.26
CA GLU A 470 -12.64 11.39 -30.33
C GLU A 470 -11.65 12.55 -30.50
N LEU A 471 -11.12 13.07 -29.40
CA LEU A 471 -10.13 14.14 -29.40
C LEU A 471 -8.77 13.65 -29.93
N PHE A 472 -8.36 12.45 -29.55
CA PHE A 472 -7.12 11.82 -30.01
C PHE A 472 -7.16 11.46 -31.51
N ALA A 473 -8.33 11.10 -32.04
CA ALA A 473 -8.52 10.86 -33.47
C ALA A 473 -8.34 12.12 -34.33
N ARG A 474 -8.30 13.31 -33.70
CA ARG A 474 -8.06 14.61 -34.34
C ARG A 474 -6.90 15.35 -33.67
N ALA A 475 -5.92 14.59 -33.18
CA ALA A 475 -4.80 15.12 -32.42
C ALA A 475 -3.92 16.08 -33.26
N ASP A 476 -3.51 17.16 -32.62
CA ASP A 476 -2.37 17.98 -33.05
C ASP A 476 -1.16 17.68 -32.12
N ALA A 477 -0.03 18.33 -32.38
CA ALA A 477 1.20 18.12 -31.60
C ALA A 477 1.00 18.33 -30.08
N ARG A 478 0.11 19.25 -29.68
CA ARG A 478 -0.16 19.55 -28.27
C ARG A 478 -1.00 18.45 -27.62
N VAL A 479 -1.99 17.93 -28.35
CA VAL A 479 -2.77 16.76 -27.91
C VAL A 479 -1.87 15.55 -27.75
N VAL A 480 -0.95 15.29 -28.70
CA VAL A 480 -0.02 14.16 -28.61
C VAL A 480 0.87 14.30 -27.36
N GLU A 481 1.42 15.49 -27.10
CA GLU A 481 2.22 15.79 -25.89
C GLU A 481 1.45 15.50 -24.59
N ARG A 482 0.14 15.79 -24.56
CA ARG A 482 -0.68 15.63 -23.34
C ARG A 482 -1.44 14.31 -23.26
N SER A 483 -1.39 13.49 -24.30
CA SER A 483 -2.30 12.34 -24.48
C SER A 483 -2.26 11.31 -23.35
N ILE A 484 -1.06 10.88 -22.91
CA ILE A 484 -0.91 9.93 -21.80
C ILE A 484 -1.45 10.53 -20.50
N GLN A 485 -1.11 11.79 -20.22
CA GLN A 485 -1.58 12.48 -19.02
C GLN A 485 -3.11 12.62 -19.03
N ALA A 486 -3.70 12.95 -20.18
CA ALA A 486 -5.14 13.03 -20.32
C ALA A 486 -5.82 11.68 -20.05
N ALA A 487 -5.26 10.57 -20.56
CA ALA A 487 -5.75 9.23 -20.29
C ALA A 487 -5.63 8.84 -18.79
N GLU A 488 -4.56 9.24 -18.12
CA GLU A 488 -4.36 9.02 -16.66
C GLU A 488 -5.39 9.78 -15.80
N THR A 489 -6.00 10.85 -16.32
CA THR A 489 -7.04 11.59 -15.57
C THR A 489 -8.41 10.90 -15.57
N LEU A 490 -8.58 9.82 -16.32
CA LEU A 490 -9.82 9.05 -16.31
C LEU A 490 -10.06 8.47 -14.92
N GLY A 491 -11.23 8.74 -14.36
CA GLY A 491 -11.59 8.27 -13.02
C GLY A 491 -11.53 6.74 -12.91
N ARG A 492 -11.02 6.24 -11.79
CA ARG A 492 -10.83 4.80 -11.53
C ARG A 492 -12.12 3.99 -11.64
N ILE A 493 -12.04 2.85 -12.30
CA ILE A 493 -13.17 1.93 -12.50
C ILE A 493 -13.59 1.27 -11.18
N GLU A 494 -12.65 1.00 -10.28
CA GLU A 494 -12.91 0.32 -9.00
C GLU A 494 -13.87 1.13 -8.12
N THR A 495 -13.90 2.46 -8.26
CA THR A 495 -14.85 3.31 -7.51
C THR A 495 -16.31 3.03 -7.87
N CYS A 496 -16.57 2.40 -9.02
CA CYS A 496 -17.92 1.98 -9.42
C CYS A 496 -18.35 0.63 -8.81
N SER A 497 -17.53 -0.04 -7.98
CA SER A 497 -17.97 -1.22 -7.22
C SER A 497 -18.45 -0.91 -5.81
N ASP A 498 -18.11 0.25 -5.27
CA ASP A 498 -18.47 0.63 -3.90
C ASP A 498 -19.95 1.07 -3.83
N ALA A 499 -20.82 0.12 -3.50
CA ALA A 499 -22.24 0.35 -3.36
C ALA A 499 -22.57 1.39 -2.28
N ALA A 500 -21.81 1.42 -1.17
CA ALA A 500 -22.05 2.37 -0.09
C ALA A 500 -21.73 3.80 -0.55
N SER A 501 -20.58 4.00 -1.21
CA SER A 501 -20.25 5.30 -1.82
C SER A 501 -21.23 5.72 -2.91
N LEU A 502 -21.72 4.78 -3.73
CA LEU A 502 -22.70 5.08 -4.77
C LEU A 502 -24.09 5.43 -4.20
N LEU A 503 -24.47 4.84 -3.07
CA LEU A 503 -25.71 5.14 -2.35
C LEU A 503 -25.62 6.43 -1.52
N ALA A 504 -24.43 6.79 -1.04
CA ALA A 504 -24.15 8.03 -0.32
C ALA A 504 -24.05 9.27 -1.23
N ARG A 505 -24.14 9.10 -2.55
CA ARG A 505 -24.00 10.21 -3.51
C ARG A 505 -25.19 11.16 -3.51
N VAL A 506 -24.84 12.42 -3.82
CA VAL A 506 -25.71 13.53 -4.18
C VAL A 506 -27.01 13.06 -4.83
N ALA A 507 -28.14 13.44 -4.23
CA ALA A 507 -29.45 13.06 -4.72
C ALA A 507 -29.63 13.54 -6.19
N PRO A 508 -30.04 12.65 -7.10
CA PRO A 508 -30.32 13.07 -8.47
C PRO A 508 -31.52 14.03 -8.49
N PRO A 509 -31.63 14.91 -9.51
CA PRO A 509 -32.79 15.78 -9.65
C PRO A 509 -34.12 15.02 -9.60
N ASP A 510 -35.13 15.61 -8.96
CA ASP A 510 -36.40 14.93 -8.63
C ASP A 510 -37.18 14.49 -9.88
N SER A 511 -37.20 15.31 -10.93
CA SER A 511 -37.97 15.01 -12.15
C SER A 511 -37.11 14.36 -13.25
N PRO A 512 -37.64 13.38 -14.02
CA PRO A 512 -36.93 12.80 -15.16
C PRO A 512 -36.49 13.82 -16.22
N GLN A 513 -37.32 14.86 -16.45
CA GLN A 513 -37.01 15.91 -17.41
C GLN A 513 -35.84 16.79 -16.93
N HIS A 514 -35.84 17.18 -15.65
CA HIS A 514 -34.74 17.94 -15.06
C HIS A 514 -33.44 17.12 -15.03
N ARG A 515 -33.52 15.82 -14.74
CA ARG A 515 -32.38 14.89 -14.88
C ARG A 515 -31.80 14.87 -16.28
N ALA A 516 -32.65 14.80 -17.31
CA ALA A 516 -32.20 14.81 -18.70
C ALA A 516 -31.51 16.13 -19.09
N GLN A 517 -32.04 17.28 -18.62
CA GLN A 517 -31.43 18.59 -18.82
C GLN A 517 -30.06 18.70 -18.12
N VAL A 518 -29.97 18.27 -16.86
CA VAL A 518 -28.70 18.24 -16.09
C VAL A 518 -27.66 17.37 -16.80
N GLU A 519 -28.04 16.19 -17.29
CA GLU A 519 -27.10 15.29 -17.98
C GLU A 519 -26.63 15.85 -19.33
N ALA A 520 -27.49 16.59 -20.05
CA ALA A 520 -27.10 17.26 -21.29
C ALA A 520 -26.04 18.36 -21.06
N VAL A 521 -26.17 19.15 -19.99
CA VAL A 521 -25.18 20.17 -19.62
C VAL A 521 -23.90 19.51 -19.07
N ARG A 522 -24.03 18.45 -18.28
CA ARG A 522 -22.88 17.68 -17.76
C ARG A 522 -22.06 17.05 -18.90
N ALA A 523 -22.68 16.65 -20.00
CA ALA A 523 -21.98 16.17 -21.19
C ALA A 523 -21.04 17.24 -21.79
N GLN A 524 -21.46 18.51 -21.82
CA GLN A 524 -20.62 19.62 -22.27
C GLN A 524 -19.45 19.86 -21.32
N THR A 525 -19.68 19.74 -20.01
CA THR A 525 -18.61 19.83 -18.98
C THR A 525 -17.54 18.75 -19.20
N ARG A 526 -17.93 17.50 -19.48
CA ARG A 526 -16.99 16.41 -19.80
C ARG A 526 -16.16 16.69 -21.05
N ARG A 527 -16.78 17.25 -22.10
CA ARG A 527 -16.08 17.63 -23.32
C ARG A 527 -15.07 18.77 -23.08
N ALA A 528 -15.44 19.77 -22.27
CA ALA A 528 -14.52 20.83 -21.87
C ALA A 528 -13.35 20.29 -21.04
N LYS A 529 -13.61 19.31 -20.15
CA LYS A 529 -12.56 18.63 -19.37
C LYS A 529 -11.58 17.88 -20.29
N ALA A 530 -12.08 17.11 -21.25
CA ALA A 530 -11.23 16.42 -22.23
C ALA A 530 -10.34 17.40 -23.02
N LEU A 531 -10.88 18.55 -23.45
CA LEU A 531 -10.10 19.61 -24.10
C LEU A 531 -9.00 20.16 -23.18
N LEU A 532 -9.34 20.44 -21.92
CA LEU A 532 -8.38 20.93 -20.93
C LEU A 532 -7.25 19.92 -20.70
N ASP A 533 -7.60 18.65 -20.49
CA ASP A 533 -6.64 17.57 -20.22
C ASP A 533 -5.70 17.32 -21.40
N ALA A 534 -6.21 17.45 -22.62
CA ALA A 534 -5.41 17.40 -23.84
C ALA A 534 -4.58 18.68 -24.11
N GLY A 535 -4.55 19.62 -23.16
CA GLY A 535 -3.74 20.83 -23.25
C GLY A 535 -4.32 21.93 -24.14
N LYS A 536 -5.64 21.96 -24.35
CA LYS A 536 -6.37 23.01 -25.08
C LYS A 536 -7.20 23.90 -24.15
N PRO A 537 -6.57 24.68 -23.25
CA PRO A 537 -7.29 25.45 -22.24
C PRO A 537 -8.16 26.57 -22.84
N ARG A 538 -7.80 27.12 -24.01
CA ARG A 538 -8.60 28.15 -24.69
C ARG A 538 -9.92 27.59 -25.23
N ASP A 539 -9.85 26.45 -25.92
CA ASP A 539 -11.05 25.77 -26.45
C ASP A 539 -11.95 25.28 -25.31
N ALA A 540 -11.34 24.78 -24.23
CA ALA A 540 -12.06 24.41 -23.02
C ALA A 540 -12.75 25.61 -22.36
N ALA A 541 -12.07 26.77 -22.29
CA ALA A 541 -12.64 28.02 -21.75
C ALA A 541 -13.85 28.49 -22.57
N GLN A 542 -13.73 28.52 -23.90
CA GLN A 542 -14.83 28.90 -24.80
C GLN A 542 -16.07 28.02 -24.63
N LEU A 543 -15.87 26.73 -24.34
CA LEU A 543 -16.96 25.79 -24.10
C LEU A 543 -17.54 25.89 -22.68
N ILE A 544 -16.71 26.04 -21.65
CA ILE A 544 -17.15 25.97 -20.24
C ILE A 544 -17.83 27.25 -19.76
N GLU A 545 -17.44 28.41 -20.28
CA GLU A 545 -18.02 29.70 -19.88
C GLU A 545 -19.55 29.78 -20.05
N PRO A 546 -20.14 29.46 -21.22
CA PRO A 546 -21.60 29.43 -21.34
C PRO A 546 -22.25 28.29 -20.55
N VAL A 547 -21.53 27.18 -20.35
CA VAL A 547 -22.01 26.02 -19.57
C VAL A 547 -22.22 26.39 -18.10
N VAL A 548 -21.38 27.25 -17.52
CA VAL A 548 -21.58 27.75 -16.15
C VAL A 548 -22.90 28.51 -16.01
N ALA A 549 -23.29 29.30 -17.02
CA ALA A 549 -24.57 30.01 -17.00
C ALA A 549 -25.76 29.03 -17.08
N GLN A 550 -25.70 28.05 -18.00
CA GLN A 550 -26.72 27.00 -18.12
C GLN A 550 -26.85 26.19 -16.82
N ALA A 551 -25.73 25.83 -16.19
CA ALA A 551 -25.74 25.09 -14.93
C ALA A 551 -26.42 25.87 -13.78
N LYS A 552 -26.22 27.19 -13.72
CA LYS A 552 -26.89 28.08 -12.76
C LYS A 552 -28.39 28.16 -13.00
N GLU A 553 -28.83 28.27 -14.26
CA GLU A 553 -30.25 28.33 -14.63
C GLU A 553 -31.00 27.05 -14.23
N LEU A 554 -30.35 25.89 -14.33
CA LEU A 554 -30.93 24.61 -13.92
C LEU A 554 -31.12 24.48 -12.40
N SER A 555 -30.62 25.41 -11.58
CA SER A 555 -30.79 25.43 -10.12
C SER A 555 -30.39 24.12 -9.42
N TYR A 556 -29.45 23.36 -10.01
CA TYR A 556 -28.92 22.12 -9.46
C TYR A 556 -27.46 22.34 -9.04
N ARG A 557 -27.27 22.67 -7.76
CA ARG A 557 -25.99 23.13 -7.17
C ARG A 557 -24.78 22.21 -7.43
N PRO A 558 -24.90 20.87 -7.44
CA PRO A 558 -23.78 19.99 -7.77
C PRO A 558 -23.22 20.22 -9.18
N LEU A 559 -24.09 20.33 -10.19
CA LEU A 559 -23.66 20.62 -11.57
C LEU A 559 -23.04 22.03 -11.68
N GLU A 560 -23.57 23.01 -10.95
CA GLU A 560 -22.98 24.34 -10.88
C GLU A 560 -21.56 24.30 -10.29
N GLY A 561 -21.35 23.53 -9.21
CA GLY A 561 -20.04 23.30 -8.62
C GLY A 561 -19.06 22.64 -9.60
N GLU A 562 -19.48 21.57 -10.28
CA GLU A 562 -18.68 20.88 -11.31
C GLU A 562 -18.25 21.84 -12.44
N ALA A 563 -19.19 22.62 -12.97
CA ALA A 563 -18.93 23.56 -14.08
C ALA A 563 -18.01 24.72 -13.65
N LEU A 564 -18.23 25.29 -12.46
CA LEU A 564 -17.38 26.35 -11.90
C LEU A 564 -15.97 25.86 -11.60
N TRP A 565 -15.83 24.63 -11.07
CA TRP A 565 -14.52 24.06 -10.81
C TRP A 565 -13.73 23.92 -12.10
N LEU A 566 -14.35 23.38 -13.15
CA LEU A 566 -13.73 23.27 -14.46
C LEU A 566 -13.40 24.65 -15.07
N ALA A 567 -14.29 25.63 -14.93
CA ALA A 567 -14.00 27.00 -15.36
C ALA A 567 -12.76 27.57 -14.64
N GLY A 568 -12.63 27.34 -13.33
CA GLY A 568 -11.44 27.70 -12.58
C GLY A 568 -10.17 27.01 -13.10
N LEU A 569 -10.24 25.71 -13.40
CA LEU A 569 -9.10 24.97 -13.95
C LEU A 569 -8.69 25.52 -15.33
N THR A 570 -9.65 25.87 -16.20
CA THR A 570 -9.33 26.47 -17.50
C THR A 570 -8.67 27.85 -17.37
N ARG A 571 -9.14 28.69 -16.44
CA ARG A 571 -8.55 30.01 -16.16
C ARG A 571 -7.14 29.90 -15.59
N SER A 572 -6.91 28.97 -14.66
CA SER A 572 -5.58 28.70 -14.11
C SER A 572 -4.61 28.29 -15.23
N ALA A 573 -5.03 27.40 -16.14
CA ALA A 573 -4.23 26.99 -17.29
C ALA A 573 -3.97 28.12 -18.31
N LEU A 574 -4.77 29.18 -18.32
CA LEU A 574 -4.56 30.40 -19.12
C LEU A 574 -3.69 31.44 -18.40
N GLY A 575 -3.31 31.22 -17.14
CA GLY A 575 -2.56 32.17 -16.31
C GLY A 575 -3.42 33.24 -15.64
N GLU A 576 -4.75 33.10 -15.68
CA GLU A 576 -5.70 34.03 -15.08
C GLU A 576 -5.93 33.73 -13.59
N HIS A 577 -4.85 33.74 -12.81
CA HIS A 577 -4.79 33.16 -11.46
C HIS A 577 -5.80 33.73 -10.47
N ALA A 578 -6.07 35.04 -10.51
CA ALA A 578 -7.06 35.68 -9.65
C ALA A 578 -8.50 35.23 -9.99
N SER A 579 -8.85 35.18 -11.27
CA SER A 579 -10.15 34.71 -11.75
C SER A 579 -10.36 33.22 -11.52
N ALA A 580 -9.28 32.42 -11.60
CA ALA A 580 -9.27 31.00 -11.27
C ALA A 580 -9.55 30.78 -9.78
N SER A 581 -8.83 31.48 -8.90
CA SER A 581 -9.03 31.45 -7.45
C SER A 581 -10.49 31.75 -7.07
N GLN A 582 -11.08 32.79 -7.67
CA GLN A 582 -12.49 33.13 -7.44
C GLN A 582 -13.44 32.00 -7.88
N ALA A 583 -13.19 31.41 -9.06
CA ALA A 583 -14.00 30.32 -9.57
C ALA A 583 -13.92 29.06 -8.69
N PHE A 584 -12.73 28.69 -8.20
CA PHE A 584 -12.56 27.59 -7.26
C PHE A 584 -13.29 27.80 -5.96
N HIS A 585 -13.24 29.02 -5.40
CA HIS A 585 -13.99 29.35 -4.20
C HIS A 585 -15.51 29.24 -4.43
N GLN A 586 -16.04 29.77 -5.54
CA GLN A 586 -17.46 29.64 -5.88
C GLN A 586 -17.88 28.18 -6.12
N ALA A 587 -17.01 27.40 -6.77
CA ALA A 587 -17.24 25.97 -6.99
C ALA A 587 -17.34 25.20 -5.68
N ALA A 588 -16.43 25.45 -4.73
CA ALA A 588 -16.44 24.81 -3.42
C ALA A 588 -17.73 25.14 -2.66
N LEU A 589 -18.16 26.39 -2.63
CA LEU A 589 -19.42 26.80 -2.00
C LEU A 589 -20.65 26.17 -2.67
N ALA A 590 -20.67 26.07 -4.00
CA ALA A 590 -21.75 25.39 -4.71
C ALA A 590 -21.81 23.90 -4.40
N ALA A 591 -20.65 23.24 -4.34
CA ALA A 591 -20.52 21.85 -3.98
C ALA A 591 -20.96 21.58 -2.52
N GLU A 592 -20.55 22.41 -1.55
CA GLU A 592 -20.98 22.28 -0.15
C GLU A 592 -22.49 22.42 0.01
N VAL A 593 -23.11 23.43 -0.62
CA VAL A 593 -24.58 23.61 -0.61
C VAL A 593 -25.26 22.41 -1.27
N GLY A 594 -24.67 21.87 -2.34
CA GLY A 594 -25.13 20.68 -3.04
C GLY A 594 -24.85 19.36 -2.32
N ARG A 595 -24.16 19.38 -1.16
CA ARG A 595 -23.65 18.19 -0.45
C ARG A 595 -22.81 17.28 -1.35
N ASP A 596 -22.06 17.86 -2.27
CA ASP A 596 -21.11 17.18 -3.14
C ASP A 596 -19.68 17.35 -2.60
N ASP A 597 -19.35 16.57 -1.59
CA ASP A 597 -18.05 16.68 -0.92
C ASP A 597 -16.86 16.27 -1.81
N HIS A 598 -17.09 15.45 -2.84
CA HIS A 598 -16.04 15.11 -3.80
C HIS A 598 -15.65 16.33 -4.65
N THR A 599 -16.63 17.06 -5.19
CA THR A 599 -16.38 18.29 -5.92
C THR A 599 -15.84 19.38 -4.99
N ALA A 600 -16.33 19.47 -3.75
CA ALA A 600 -15.81 20.42 -2.77
C ALA A 600 -14.33 20.15 -2.48
N ALA A 601 -13.94 18.90 -2.23
CA ALA A 601 -12.54 18.52 -1.99
C ALA A 601 -11.64 18.91 -3.17
N GLY A 602 -12.03 18.59 -4.41
CA GLY A 602 -11.28 18.94 -5.61
C GLY A 602 -11.16 20.46 -5.82
N ALA A 603 -12.23 21.21 -5.59
CA ALA A 603 -12.24 22.67 -5.70
C ALA A 603 -11.35 23.33 -4.64
N TYR A 604 -11.40 22.86 -3.38
CA TYR A 604 -10.53 23.36 -2.31
C TYR A 604 -9.06 23.00 -2.53
N LEU A 605 -8.75 21.81 -3.03
CA LEU A 605 -7.38 21.44 -3.42
C LEU A 605 -6.83 22.36 -4.52
N SER A 606 -7.65 22.61 -5.56
CA SER A 606 -7.29 23.51 -6.64
C SER A 606 -7.08 24.94 -6.12
N LEU A 607 -7.95 25.41 -5.22
CA LEU A 607 -7.81 26.70 -4.55
C LEU A 607 -6.53 26.78 -3.71
N ALA A 608 -6.18 25.72 -2.98
CA ALA A 608 -4.99 25.68 -2.14
C ALA A 608 -3.71 25.84 -2.97
N VAL A 609 -3.61 25.13 -4.08
CA VAL A 609 -2.49 25.22 -5.03
C VAL A 609 -2.43 26.60 -5.67
N GLU A 610 -3.58 27.12 -6.11
CA GLU A 610 -3.66 28.42 -6.78
C GLU A 610 -3.22 29.58 -5.87
N GLN A 611 -3.70 29.58 -4.62
CA GLN A 611 -3.40 30.61 -3.63
C GLN A 611 -1.93 30.60 -3.23
N SER A 612 -1.38 29.42 -2.95
CA SER A 612 -0.01 29.30 -2.42
C SER A 612 1.07 29.37 -3.50
N GLY A 613 0.87 28.72 -4.65
CA GLY A 613 1.84 28.63 -5.72
C GLY A 613 1.87 29.87 -6.60
N HIS A 614 0.71 30.27 -7.13
CA HIS A 614 0.63 31.35 -8.11
C HIS A 614 0.44 32.73 -7.47
N LEU A 615 -0.46 32.84 -6.48
CA LEU A 615 -0.74 34.11 -5.81
C LEU A 615 0.14 34.39 -4.58
N ARG A 616 1.00 33.42 -4.19
CA ARG A 616 1.93 33.52 -3.05
C ARG A 616 1.27 33.82 -1.69
N LYS A 617 0.00 33.46 -1.54
CA LYS A 617 -0.80 33.60 -0.31
C LYS A 617 -0.80 32.29 0.48
N ILE A 618 0.31 32.03 1.17
CA ILE A 618 0.56 30.77 1.89
C ILE A 618 -0.55 30.43 2.89
N ASP A 619 -0.98 31.39 3.71
CA ASP A 619 -2.01 31.15 4.74
C ASP A 619 -3.40 30.88 4.15
N GLU A 620 -3.77 31.55 3.05
CA GLU A 620 -5.01 31.26 2.33
C GLU A 620 -4.95 29.85 1.72
N GLY A 621 -3.79 29.45 1.18
CA GLY A 621 -3.57 28.12 0.66
C GLY A 621 -3.70 27.03 1.72
N LEU A 622 -3.14 27.23 2.92
CA LEU A 622 -3.28 26.30 4.04
C LEU A 622 -4.74 26.15 4.49
N ARG A 623 -5.47 27.25 4.62
CA ARG A 623 -6.90 27.20 4.97
C ARG A 623 -7.71 26.41 3.94
N ALA A 624 -7.46 26.62 2.65
CA ALA A 624 -8.11 25.84 1.60
C ALA A 624 -7.76 24.35 1.68
N ALA A 625 -6.50 23.99 1.99
CA ALA A 625 -6.10 22.60 2.20
C ALA A 625 -6.82 21.95 3.40
N ASP A 626 -7.10 22.70 4.47
CA ASP A 626 -7.85 22.20 5.63
C ASP A 626 -9.32 21.97 5.30
N HIS A 627 -9.93 22.84 4.48
CA HIS A 627 -11.28 22.60 3.96
C HIS A 627 -11.34 21.37 3.05
N ALA A 628 -10.32 21.17 2.20
CA ALA A 628 -10.19 19.95 1.41
C ALA A 628 -10.11 18.70 2.32
N ALA A 629 -9.29 18.75 3.38
CA ALA A 629 -9.17 17.66 4.34
C ALA A 629 -10.52 17.32 5.00
N ALA A 630 -11.29 18.33 5.41
CA ALA A 630 -12.60 18.15 6.02
C ALA A 630 -13.63 17.54 5.04
N ALA A 631 -13.58 17.92 3.76
CA ALA A 631 -14.42 17.32 2.72
C ALA A 631 -14.03 15.86 2.45
N LEU A 632 -12.73 15.56 2.43
CA LEU A 632 -12.22 14.19 2.29
C LEU A 632 -12.64 13.29 3.47
N GLU A 633 -12.62 13.81 4.70
CA GLU A 633 -13.07 13.07 5.88
C GLU A 633 -14.54 12.64 5.78
N ARG A 634 -15.41 13.50 5.20
CA ARG A 634 -16.84 13.19 5.01
C ARG A 634 -17.10 12.11 3.95
N ILE A 635 -16.30 12.07 2.88
CA ILE A 635 -16.44 11.03 1.82
C ILE A 635 -15.70 9.73 2.15
N GLY A 636 -14.93 9.70 3.24
CA GLY A 636 -14.16 8.53 3.67
C GLY A 636 -12.84 8.35 2.91
N ARG A 637 -12.22 7.18 3.09
CA ARG A 637 -10.89 6.83 2.53
C ARG A 637 -10.84 7.01 1.02
N GLN A 638 -10.04 7.97 0.56
CA GLN A 638 -9.78 8.25 -0.85
C GLN A 638 -8.27 8.40 -1.07
N PRO A 639 -7.49 7.31 -1.13
CA PRO A 639 -6.02 7.38 -1.15
C PRO A 639 -5.43 8.27 -2.25
N SER A 640 -6.08 8.35 -3.41
CA SER A 640 -5.65 9.19 -4.53
C SER A 640 -5.77 10.69 -4.20
N LEU A 641 -6.91 11.12 -3.62
CA LEU A 641 -7.15 12.51 -3.24
C LEU A 641 -6.42 12.88 -1.95
N GLU A 642 -6.28 11.95 -1.00
CA GLU A 642 -5.43 12.12 0.18
C GLU A 642 -3.97 12.37 -0.23
N GLY A 643 -3.48 11.61 -1.21
CA GLY A 643 -2.14 11.80 -1.79
C GLY A 643 -1.99 13.16 -2.46
N GLU A 644 -3.01 13.64 -3.17
CA GLU A 644 -3.01 15.00 -3.73
C GLU A 644 -3.00 16.08 -2.66
N LEU A 645 -3.76 15.91 -1.58
CA LEU A 645 -3.77 16.83 -0.45
C LEU A 645 -2.39 16.93 0.21
N ASP A 646 -1.77 15.78 0.51
CA ASP A 646 -0.44 15.77 1.10
C ASP A 646 0.60 16.33 0.12
N TYR A 647 0.48 16.09 -1.19
CA TYR A 647 1.34 16.72 -2.20
C TYR A 647 1.18 18.25 -2.20
N ALA A 648 -0.06 18.76 -2.18
CA ALA A 648 -0.34 20.18 -2.12
C ALA A 648 0.19 20.83 -0.84
N ARG A 649 0.00 20.21 0.34
CA ARG A 649 0.59 20.68 1.60
C ARG A 649 2.11 20.66 1.56
N GLY A 650 2.71 19.66 0.92
CA GLY A 650 4.15 19.59 0.67
C GLY A 650 4.66 20.74 -0.18
N MET A 651 3.97 21.07 -1.27
CA MET A 651 4.27 22.23 -2.11
C MET A 651 4.13 23.56 -1.36
N ILE A 652 3.06 23.71 -0.57
CA ILE A 652 2.84 24.90 0.27
C ILE A 652 3.97 25.06 1.28
N ALA A 653 4.32 24.00 1.99
CA ALA A 653 5.41 24.01 2.97
C ALA A 653 6.76 24.29 2.32
N TYR A 654 7.02 23.74 1.12
CA TYR A 654 8.21 24.02 0.34
C TYR A 654 8.31 25.50 -0.02
N HIS A 655 7.23 26.11 -0.53
CA HIS A 655 7.19 27.55 -0.83
C HIS A 655 7.26 28.43 0.41
N ALA A 656 6.83 27.94 1.57
CA ALA A 656 6.98 28.61 2.85
C ALA A 656 8.40 28.45 3.47
N GLY A 657 9.33 27.78 2.78
CA GLY A 657 10.69 27.50 3.28
C GLY A 657 10.76 26.44 4.41
N LYS A 658 9.64 25.79 4.75
CA LYS A 658 9.54 24.77 5.79
C LYS A 658 9.92 23.40 5.22
N LEU A 659 11.19 23.21 4.90
CA LEU A 659 11.68 22.02 4.18
C LEU A 659 11.45 20.69 4.93
N GLY A 660 11.44 20.70 6.27
CA GLY A 660 11.13 19.51 7.08
C GLY A 660 9.68 19.06 6.94
N ASP A 661 8.74 19.99 7.07
CA ASP A 661 7.31 19.72 6.88
C ASP A 661 7.06 19.30 5.43
N ALA A 662 7.66 19.99 4.46
CA ALA A 662 7.55 19.68 3.05
C ALA A 662 7.97 18.24 2.75
N GLN A 663 9.11 17.79 3.29
CA GLN A 663 9.59 16.43 3.14
C GLN A 663 8.62 15.41 3.75
N ALA A 664 8.05 15.68 4.92
CA ALA A 664 7.11 14.79 5.59
C ALA A 664 5.81 14.64 4.77
N PHE A 665 5.25 15.76 4.31
CA PHE A 665 4.05 15.78 3.47
C PHE A 665 4.28 15.04 2.15
N VAL A 666 5.34 15.36 1.40
CA VAL A 666 5.60 14.73 0.09
C VAL A 666 5.94 13.24 0.22
N THR A 667 6.59 12.82 1.30
CA THR A 667 6.85 11.39 1.58
C THR A 667 5.54 10.62 1.76
N ARG A 668 4.57 11.18 2.51
CA ARG A 668 3.25 10.54 2.68
C ARG A 668 2.46 10.52 1.38
N ALA A 669 2.46 11.63 0.64
CA ALA A 669 1.85 11.73 -0.67
C ALA A 669 2.38 10.64 -1.62
N LEU A 670 3.70 10.46 -1.65
CA LEU A 670 4.34 9.44 -2.48
C LEU A 670 3.91 8.02 -2.07
N ALA A 671 3.86 7.71 -0.77
CA ALA A 671 3.41 6.41 -0.29
C ALA A 671 1.95 6.11 -0.69
N GLN A 672 1.06 7.10 -0.56
CA GLN A 672 -0.33 6.97 -0.97
C GLN A 672 -0.45 6.78 -2.49
N LEU A 673 0.20 7.63 -3.28
CA LEU A 673 0.16 7.58 -4.74
C LEU A 673 0.80 6.30 -5.31
N ASP A 674 1.92 5.83 -4.76
CA ASP A 674 2.55 4.57 -5.15
C ASP A 674 1.62 3.38 -4.85
N SER A 675 0.89 3.40 -3.73
CA SER A 675 -0.06 2.35 -3.38
C SER A 675 -1.36 2.38 -4.20
N SER A 676 -1.82 3.59 -4.56
CA SER A 676 -3.12 3.77 -5.21
C SER A 676 -3.00 3.70 -6.73
N GLU A 677 -2.06 4.43 -7.33
CA GLU A 677 -1.91 4.58 -8.78
C GLU A 677 -0.71 3.80 -9.35
N GLY A 678 0.25 3.46 -8.49
CA GLY A 678 1.51 2.83 -8.88
C GLY A 678 2.65 3.82 -9.14
N PRO A 679 3.91 3.36 -9.08
CA PRO A 679 5.09 4.24 -9.11
C PRO A 679 5.36 4.89 -10.47
N ASP A 680 4.82 4.34 -11.55
CA ASP A 680 4.96 4.88 -12.90
C ASP A 680 3.93 5.96 -13.24
N HIS A 681 2.90 6.16 -12.40
CA HIS A 681 1.89 7.19 -12.62
C HIS A 681 2.51 8.59 -12.47
N ARG A 682 2.09 9.55 -13.30
CA ARG A 682 2.63 10.93 -13.32
C ARG A 682 2.74 11.60 -11.96
N ARG A 683 1.65 11.59 -11.20
CA ARG A 683 1.59 12.16 -9.85
C ARG A 683 2.65 11.56 -8.91
N ALA A 684 2.91 10.26 -8.99
CA ALA A 684 3.88 9.58 -8.14
C ALA A 684 5.32 10.02 -8.44
N TRP A 685 5.76 9.95 -9.70
CA TRP A 685 7.12 10.40 -10.02
C TRP A 685 7.29 11.93 -9.95
N SER A 686 6.21 12.71 -10.07
CA SER A 686 6.23 14.16 -9.81
C SER A 686 6.43 14.47 -8.33
N ALA A 687 5.72 13.77 -7.44
CA ALA A 687 5.96 13.83 -5.99
C ALA A 687 7.39 13.40 -5.64
N ARG A 688 7.89 12.35 -6.30
CA ARG A 688 9.27 11.89 -6.14
C ARG A 688 10.31 12.92 -6.60
N SER A 689 10.08 13.59 -7.73
CA SER A 689 10.98 14.66 -8.21
C SER A 689 10.95 15.88 -7.28
N LEU A 690 9.78 16.25 -6.75
CA LEU A 690 9.65 17.28 -5.72
C LEU A 690 10.40 16.90 -4.44
N LEU A 691 10.29 15.66 -3.97
CA LEU A 691 11.05 15.15 -2.83
C LEU A 691 12.56 15.26 -3.08
N GLY A 692 13.03 14.89 -4.28
CA GLY A 692 14.43 15.07 -4.68
C GLY A 692 14.88 16.53 -4.60
N THR A 693 14.03 17.47 -5.05
CA THR A 693 14.29 18.90 -4.93
C THR A 693 14.32 19.37 -3.47
N ILE A 694 13.40 18.93 -2.62
CA ILE A 694 13.40 19.27 -1.19
C ILE A 694 14.68 18.76 -0.51
N LEU A 695 15.08 17.53 -0.78
CA LEU A 695 16.31 16.92 -0.24
C LEU A 695 17.56 17.65 -0.71
N LEU A 696 17.59 18.09 -1.98
CA LEU A 696 18.66 18.95 -2.51
C LEU A 696 18.80 20.21 -1.66
N TYR A 697 17.70 20.93 -1.41
CA TYR A 697 17.71 22.16 -0.61
C TYR A 697 18.03 21.94 0.88
N ARG A 698 17.94 20.70 1.37
CA ARG A 698 18.38 20.30 2.71
C ARG A 698 19.85 19.89 2.78
N GLY A 699 20.55 19.83 1.64
CA GLY A 699 21.94 19.35 1.55
C GLY A 699 22.07 17.82 1.55
N GLU A 700 20.96 17.08 1.47
CA GLU A 700 20.93 15.61 1.47
C GLU A 700 21.16 15.06 0.05
N LEU A 701 22.30 15.42 -0.54
CA LEU A 701 22.58 15.26 -1.98
C LEU A 701 22.51 13.81 -2.47
N GLY A 702 22.94 12.84 -1.67
CA GLY A 702 22.89 11.42 -2.03
C GLY A 702 21.44 10.91 -2.15
N LEU A 703 20.57 11.31 -1.21
CA LEU A 703 19.16 10.97 -1.26
C LEU A 703 18.45 11.72 -2.39
N ALA A 704 18.77 13.00 -2.59
CA ALA A 704 18.24 13.78 -3.71
C ALA A 704 18.55 13.12 -5.06
N LEU A 705 19.79 12.66 -5.25
CA LEU A 705 20.22 11.97 -6.47
C LEU A 705 19.42 10.69 -6.70
N ALA A 706 19.28 9.85 -5.67
CA ALA A 706 18.52 8.62 -5.75
C ALA A 706 17.05 8.88 -6.14
N GLN A 707 16.40 9.87 -5.52
CA GLN A 707 15.01 10.23 -5.85
C GLN A 707 14.86 10.72 -7.30
N GLN A 708 15.76 11.58 -7.79
CA GLN A 708 15.70 12.08 -9.18
C GLN A 708 15.98 10.97 -10.20
N GLN A 709 16.90 10.04 -9.91
CA GLN A 709 17.16 8.88 -10.77
C GLN A 709 15.93 7.97 -10.87
N THR A 710 15.29 7.66 -9.75
CA THR A 710 14.07 6.84 -9.74
C THR A 710 12.90 7.57 -10.42
N ALA A 711 12.74 8.88 -10.20
CA ALA A 711 11.75 9.68 -10.90
C ALA A 711 11.98 9.67 -12.42
N LEU A 712 13.23 9.83 -12.87
CA LEU A 712 13.59 9.83 -14.29
C LEU A 712 13.33 8.46 -14.92
N ALA A 713 13.69 7.36 -14.24
CA ALA A 713 13.42 6.01 -14.73
C ALA A 713 11.91 5.76 -14.90
N SER A 714 11.08 6.28 -13.98
CA SER A 714 9.63 6.14 -14.03
C SER A 714 8.99 7.01 -15.12
N ALA A 715 9.48 8.26 -15.29
CA ALA A 715 9.08 9.13 -16.39
C ALA A 715 9.43 8.52 -17.77
N ARG A 716 10.62 7.93 -17.90
CA ARG A 716 11.03 7.23 -19.13
C ARG A 716 10.15 6.03 -19.46
N ARG A 717 9.76 5.22 -18.46
CA ARG A 717 8.87 4.07 -18.66
C ARG A 717 7.45 4.48 -19.06
N SER A 718 6.95 5.58 -18.50
CA SER A 718 5.58 6.07 -18.72
C SER A 718 5.44 6.88 -20.00
N LEU A 719 6.35 7.85 -20.24
CA LEU A 719 6.23 8.85 -21.29
C LEU A 719 7.26 8.71 -22.43
N GLY A 720 8.32 7.92 -22.23
CA GLY A 720 9.45 7.81 -23.16
C GLY A 720 10.56 8.82 -22.89
N ASP A 721 11.68 8.65 -23.59
CA ASP A 721 12.87 9.50 -23.46
C ASP A 721 12.68 10.90 -24.06
N GLU A 722 11.81 11.00 -25.07
CA GLU A 722 11.66 12.21 -25.88
C GLU A 722 10.49 13.09 -25.45
N HIS A 723 9.97 12.89 -24.24
CA HIS A 723 8.84 13.64 -23.72
C HIS A 723 9.28 14.90 -22.94
N PRO A 724 8.60 16.06 -23.08
CA PRO A 724 8.92 17.28 -22.33
C PRO A 724 8.98 17.12 -20.80
N ASP A 725 8.06 16.37 -20.20
CA ASP A 725 8.08 16.08 -18.76
C ASP A 725 9.30 15.21 -18.35
N THR A 726 9.74 14.25 -19.18
CA THR A 726 10.99 13.50 -18.95
C THR A 726 12.19 14.45 -18.96
N ALA A 727 12.22 15.39 -19.91
CA ALA A 727 13.25 16.42 -19.99
C ALA A 727 13.27 17.34 -18.75
N ASN A 728 12.13 17.60 -18.12
CA ASN A 728 12.07 18.37 -16.87
C ASN A 728 12.70 17.61 -15.69
N VAL A 729 12.44 16.31 -15.55
CA VAL A 729 13.09 15.48 -14.52
C VAL A 729 14.60 15.38 -14.78
N MET A 730 15.04 15.28 -16.04
CA MET A 730 16.46 15.35 -16.39
C MET A 730 17.11 16.67 -15.97
N SER A 731 16.40 17.79 -16.11
CA SER A 731 16.88 19.10 -15.64
C SER A 731 17.10 19.11 -14.12
N ASN A 732 16.17 18.53 -13.36
CA ASN A 732 16.28 18.44 -11.91
C ASN A 732 17.43 17.52 -11.49
N LEU A 733 17.63 16.40 -12.18
CA LEU A 733 18.78 15.52 -11.97
C LEU A 733 20.10 16.26 -12.23
N ALA A 734 20.20 17.00 -13.33
CA ALA A 734 21.41 17.77 -13.65
C ALA A 734 21.72 18.84 -12.60
N ASN A 735 20.69 19.45 -12.01
CA ASN A 735 20.86 20.37 -10.88
C ASN A 735 21.40 19.65 -9.64
N VAL A 736 20.91 18.45 -9.30
CA VAL A 736 21.48 17.70 -8.16
C VAL A 736 22.96 17.38 -8.39
N VAL A 737 23.33 16.95 -9.59
CA VAL A 737 24.74 16.67 -9.95
C VAL A 737 25.59 17.95 -9.92
N HIS A 738 25.03 19.09 -10.33
CA HIS A 738 25.65 20.40 -10.16
C HIS A 738 25.93 20.65 -8.67
N PHE A 739 24.95 20.57 -7.77
CA PHE A 739 25.17 20.76 -6.33
C PHE A 739 26.07 19.71 -5.65
N GLN A 740 26.33 18.56 -6.28
CA GLN A 740 27.35 17.59 -5.83
C GLN A 740 28.79 18.02 -6.11
N GLY A 741 29.00 19.06 -6.92
CA GLY A 741 30.33 19.49 -7.35
C GLY A 741 30.88 18.74 -8.56
N GLU A 742 30.08 17.84 -9.15
CA GLU A 742 30.45 17.05 -10.33
C GLU A 742 30.19 17.84 -11.62
N TRP A 743 30.88 18.98 -11.77
CA TRP A 743 30.56 20.02 -12.75
C TRP A 743 30.58 19.53 -14.20
N GLU A 744 31.57 18.72 -14.57
CA GLU A 744 31.69 18.20 -15.95
C GLU A 744 30.58 17.19 -16.27
N GLN A 745 30.16 16.38 -15.29
CA GLN A 745 29.01 15.49 -15.45
C GLN A 745 27.71 16.30 -15.57
N ALA A 746 27.55 17.36 -14.79
CA ALA A 746 26.40 18.27 -14.90
C ALA A 746 26.36 18.97 -16.26
N ILE A 747 27.49 19.46 -16.79
CA ILE A 747 27.58 20.04 -18.14
C ILE A 747 27.18 18.98 -19.19
N ALA A 748 27.66 17.75 -19.08
CA ALA A 748 27.31 16.68 -20.00
C ALA A 748 25.80 16.36 -19.99
N LEU A 749 25.20 16.22 -18.80
CA LEU A 749 23.75 15.98 -18.64
C LEU A 749 22.92 17.13 -19.20
N GLN A 750 23.32 18.38 -18.93
CA GLN A 750 22.64 19.54 -19.50
C GLN A 750 22.84 19.67 -21.01
N GLY A 751 23.99 19.25 -21.54
CA GLY A 751 24.23 19.16 -22.98
C GLY A 751 23.28 18.16 -23.67
N GLN A 752 23.07 16.99 -23.06
CA GLN A 752 22.07 16.01 -23.52
C GLN A 752 20.66 16.61 -23.48
N LEU A 753 20.30 17.27 -22.38
CA LEU A 753 19.02 17.96 -22.23
C LEU A 753 18.84 19.09 -23.27
N LEU A 754 19.89 19.84 -23.57
CA LEU A 754 19.87 20.91 -24.55
C LEU A 754 19.63 20.37 -25.96
N ALA A 755 20.34 19.30 -26.34
CA ALA A 755 20.13 18.63 -27.62
C ALA A 755 18.70 18.11 -27.74
N LEU A 756 18.17 17.51 -26.66
CA LEU A 756 16.80 17.04 -26.59
C LEU A 756 15.79 18.19 -26.76
N ARG A 757 15.88 19.23 -25.94
CA ARG A 757 14.97 20.40 -26.01
C ARG A 757 15.06 21.16 -27.32
N THR A 758 16.24 21.23 -27.93
CA THR A 758 16.43 21.85 -29.25
C THR A 758 15.66 21.09 -30.33
N ARG A 759 15.67 19.76 -30.29
CA ARG A 759 14.91 18.92 -31.22
C ARG A 759 13.40 18.95 -30.96
N LEU A 760 12.99 18.99 -29.69
CA LEU A 760 11.57 18.96 -29.30
C LEU A 760 10.85 20.30 -29.44
N LEU A 761 11.50 21.38 -29.00
CA LEU A 761 10.88 22.71 -28.82
C LEU A 761 11.49 23.75 -29.77
N GLY A 762 12.62 23.44 -30.40
CA GLY A 762 13.40 24.38 -31.19
C GLY A 762 14.43 25.17 -30.36
N PRO A 763 15.42 25.79 -31.03
CA PRO A 763 16.50 26.51 -30.38
C PRO A 763 16.04 27.79 -29.67
N GLU A 764 15.00 28.45 -30.17
CA GLU A 764 14.48 29.73 -29.66
C GLU A 764 13.44 29.59 -28.55
N HIS A 765 13.07 28.35 -28.18
CA HIS A 765 12.10 28.15 -27.12
C HIS A 765 12.69 28.55 -25.76
N PRO A 766 11.95 29.27 -24.89
CA PRO A 766 12.46 29.75 -23.60
C PRO A 766 13.10 28.68 -22.72
N SER A 767 12.56 27.46 -22.71
CA SER A 767 13.13 26.34 -21.94
C SER A 767 14.45 25.80 -22.52
N THR A 768 14.64 25.87 -23.83
CA THR A 768 15.91 25.51 -24.49
C THR A 768 16.97 26.53 -24.16
N ILE A 769 16.64 27.82 -24.30
CA ILE A 769 17.55 28.92 -23.98
C ILE A 769 17.90 28.91 -22.48
N TRP A 770 16.94 28.60 -21.61
CA TRP A 770 17.20 28.47 -20.17
C TRP A 770 18.17 27.32 -19.85
N THR A 771 18.11 26.19 -20.56
CA THR A 771 19.13 25.13 -20.40
C THR A 771 20.53 25.63 -20.76
N GLN A 772 20.66 26.51 -21.77
CA GLN A 772 21.97 27.13 -22.09
C GLN A 772 22.45 28.06 -20.97
N ALA A 773 21.54 28.84 -20.37
CA ALA A 773 21.85 29.67 -19.20
C ALA A 773 22.36 28.82 -18.02
N ASN A 774 21.70 27.70 -17.76
CA ASN A 774 22.10 26.77 -16.71
C ASN A 774 23.48 26.14 -17.00
N ILE A 775 23.79 25.75 -18.25
CA ILE A 775 25.14 25.28 -18.63
C ILE A 775 26.19 26.36 -18.35
N ALA A 776 25.91 27.62 -18.70
CA ALA A 776 26.81 28.74 -18.43
C ALA A 776 27.05 28.94 -16.93
N ASP A 777 26.02 28.74 -16.11
CA ASP A 777 26.14 28.78 -14.66
C ASP A 777 27.02 27.63 -14.12
N VAL A 778 26.83 26.40 -14.61
CA VAL A 778 27.72 25.27 -14.23
C VAL A 778 29.17 25.54 -14.66
N MET A 779 29.40 26.07 -15.87
CA MET A 779 30.72 26.46 -16.35
C MET A 779 31.38 27.50 -15.44
N LEU A 780 30.62 28.46 -14.93
CA LEU A 780 31.12 29.44 -13.96
C LEU A 780 31.63 28.74 -12.68
N HIS A 781 30.86 27.80 -12.13
CA HIS A 781 31.27 27.04 -10.94
C HIS A 781 32.49 26.15 -11.21
N ALA A 782 32.63 25.60 -12.43
CA ALA A 782 33.82 24.87 -12.88
C ALA A 782 35.05 25.77 -13.14
N GLY A 783 34.98 27.07 -12.87
CA GLY A 783 36.09 28.01 -13.06
C GLY A 783 36.25 28.54 -14.50
N ARG A 784 35.36 28.17 -15.42
CA ARG A 784 35.39 28.54 -16.85
C ARG A 784 34.68 29.88 -17.10
N ALA A 785 35.10 30.91 -16.38
CA ALA A 785 34.42 32.23 -16.38
C ALA A 785 34.33 32.88 -17.77
N ARG A 786 35.34 32.69 -18.62
CA ARG A 786 35.35 33.23 -20.00
C ARG A 786 34.25 32.59 -20.87
N GLU A 787 34.12 31.28 -20.81
CA GLU A 787 33.10 30.53 -21.56
C GLU A 787 31.69 30.84 -21.03
N ALA A 788 31.53 30.90 -19.71
CA ALA A 788 30.27 31.29 -19.07
C ALA A 788 29.82 32.69 -19.53
N ALA A 789 30.71 33.69 -19.49
CA ALA A 789 30.39 35.05 -19.92
C ALA A 789 29.99 35.11 -21.40
N ALA A 790 30.73 34.42 -22.28
CA ALA A 790 30.41 34.35 -23.71
C ALA A 790 29.05 33.68 -23.98
N SER A 791 28.71 32.63 -23.22
CA SER A 791 27.40 31.98 -23.30
C SER A 791 26.26 32.90 -22.85
N PHE A 792 26.42 33.59 -21.71
CA PHE A 792 25.42 34.56 -21.23
C PHE A 792 25.20 35.74 -22.18
N GLU A 793 26.26 36.22 -22.84
CA GLU A 793 26.19 37.28 -23.87
C GLU A 793 25.31 36.86 -25.07
N GLN A 794 25.26 35.58 -25.40
CA GLN A 794 24.38 35.04 -26.44
C GLN A 794 22.95 34.74 -25.91
N VAL A 795 22.84 34.27 -24.67
CA VAL A 795 21.61 33.78 -24.07
C VAL A 795 20.67 34.91 -23.62
N LEU A 796 21.20 35.95 -22.98
CA LEU A 796 20.38 37.03 -22.40
C LEU A 796 19.51 37.76 -23.45
N PRO A 797 20.03 38.20 -24.62
CA PRO A 797 19.20 38.84 -25.65
C PRO A 797 18.10 37.92 -26.19
N ARG A 798 18.38 36.61 -26.29
CA ARG A 798 17.43 35.61 -26.77
C ARG A 798 16.33 35.36 -25.74
N LEU A 799 16.68 35.26 -24.45
CA LEU A 799 15.68 35.19 -23.36
C LEU A 799 14.80 36.45 -23.32
N GLU A 800 15.40 37.62 -23.47
CA GLU A 800 14.67 38.90 -23.50
C GLU A 800 13.69 38.99 -24.65
N LYS A 801 14.10 38.55 -25.84
CA LYS A 801 13.21 38.49 -27.00
C LYS A 801 12.05 37.51 -26.78
N ALA A 802 12.33 36.36 -26.16
CA ALA A 802 11.35 35.28 -26.00
C ALA A 802 10.36 35.51 -24.84
N LEU A 803 10.79 36.15 -23.74
CA LEU A 803 10.02 36.29 -22.51
C LEU A 803 9.68 37.75 -22.14
N GLY A 804 10.28 38.71 -22.83
CA GLY A 804 10.23 40.13 -22.47
C GLY A 804 11.31 40.54 -21.46
N PRO A 805 11.78 41.81 -21.49
CA PRO A 805 12.99 42.24 -20.80
C PRO A 805 12.89 42.32 -19.27
N ARG A 806 11.68 42.17 -18.72
CA ARG A 806 11.43 42.21 -17.27
C ARG A 806 11.12 40.84 -16.66
N HIS A 807 11.18 39.76 -17.42
CA HIS A 807 10.80 38.44 -16.94
C HIS A 807 11.76 37.92 -15.83
N VAL A 808 11.24 37.19 -14.84
CA VAL A 808 11.99 36.69 -13.67
C VAL A 808 13.26 35.89 -14.03
N ARG A 809 13.21 35.07 -15.09
CA ARG A 809 14.39 34.34 -15.60
C ARG A 809 15.56 35.25 -15.98
N ILE A 810 15.31 36.48 -16.43
CA ILE A 810 16.37 37.45 -16.71
C ILE A 810 17.02 37.90 -15.40
N ALA A 811 16.21 38.21 -14.39
CA ALA A 811 16.72 38.58 -13.06
C ALA A 811 17.54 37.46 -12.42
N LEU A 812 17.21 36.19 -12.70
CA LEU A 812 17.97 35.03 -12.21
C LEU A 812 19.28 34.78 -12.96
N ALA A 813 19.34 35.06 -14.27
CA ALA A 813 20.55 34.82 -15.08
C ALA A 813 21.60 35.95 -14.93
N LEU A 814 21.15 37.19 -14.75
CA LEU A 814 22.02 38.37 -14.69
C LEU A 814 23.06 38.33 -13.54
N PRO A 815 22.76 37.85 -12.32
CA PRO A 815 23.75 37.72 -11.25
C PRO A 815 24.89 36.76 -11.62
N SER A 816 24.59 35.61 -12.22
CA SER A 816 25.61 34.66 -12.66
C SER A 816 26.45 35.23 -13.80
N TYR A 817 25.84 35.96 -14.74
CA TYR A 817 26.58 36.73 -15.73
C TYR A 817 27.50 37.79 -15.10
N GLY A 818 26.99 38.55 -14.12
CA GLY A 818 27.77 39.52 -13.35
C GLY A 818 28.96 38.89 -12.64
N ARG A 819 28.78 37.72 -12.00
CA ARG A 819 29.87 36.96 -11.37
C ARG A 819 30.91 36.49 -12.38
N ALA A 820 30.48 36.02 -13.56
CA ALA A 820 31.40 35.64 -14.64
C ALA A 820 32.25 36.83 -15.10
N LEU A 821 31.64 37.98 -15.34
CA LEU A 821 32.33 39.23 -15.69
C LEU A 821 33.29 39.69 -14.58
N ALA A 822 32.89 39.59 -13.32
CA ALA A 822 33.72 39.95 -12.16
C ALA A 822 34.99 39.10 -12.09
N ARG A 823 34.90 37.78 -12.32
CA ARG A 823 36.07 36.88 -12.37
C ARG A 823 37.02 37.18 -13.53
N LEU A 824 36.53 37.82 -14.59
CA LEU A 824 37.34 38.29 -15.72
C LEU A 824 37.92 39.70 -15.50
N GLY A 825 37.65 40.34 -14.35
CA GLY A 825 38.07 41.72 -14.06
C GLY A 825 37.23 42.80 -14.75
N ARG A 826 36.17 42.45 -15.49
CA ARG A 826 35.22 43.36 -16.16
C ARG A 826 34.25 44.00 -15.16
N THR A 827 34.80 44.68 -14.16
CA THR A 827 34.10 45.13 -12.94
C THR A 827 32.95 46.11 -13.22
N LYS A 828 33.12 47.03 -14.18
CA LYS A 828 32.08 48.00 -14.54
C LYS A 828 30.85 47.30 -15.16
N GLU A 829 31.09 46.35 -16.05
CA GLU A 829 30.03 45.59 -16.72
C GLU A 829 29.33 44.65 -15.73
N ALA A 830 30.09 44.01 -14.83
CA ALA A 830 29.54 43.21 -13.75
C ALA A 830 28.60 44.03 -12.85
N ALA A 831 29.00 45.23 -12.45
CA ALA A 831 28.15 46.13 -11.67
C ALA A 831 26.88 46.55 -12.43
N THR A 832 26.97 46.76 -13.75
CA THR A 832 25.79 47.03 -14.60
C THR A 832 24.84 45.82 -14.62
N ALA A 833 25.36 44.60 -14.76
CA ALA A 833 24.55 43.39 -14.75
C ALA A 833 23.79 43.21 -13.42
N PHE A 834 24.46 43.40 -12.28
CA PHE A 834 23.82 43.32 -10.97
C PHE A 834 22.76 44.41 -10.76
N ARG A 835 23.03 45.66 -11.13
CA ARG A 835 22.03 46.74 -11.04
C ARG A 835 20.80 46.45 -11.90
N ARG A 836 21.02 45.97 -13.13
CA ARG A 836 19.93 45.54 -14.00
C ARG A 836 19.11 44.42 -13.39
N ALA A 837 19.75 43.44 -12.73
CA ALA A 837 19.04 42.37 -12.03
C ALA A 837 18.17 42.92 -10.90
N LEU A 838 18.68 43.89 -10.13
CA LEU A 838 17.91 44.60 -9.09
C LEU A 838 16.70 45.34 -9.68
N ASP A 839 16.87 46.08 -10.77
CA ASP A 839 15.80 46.83 -11.41
C ASP A 839 14.69 45.89 -11.91
N VAL A 840 15.08 44.76 -12.52
CA VAL A 840 14.12 43.74 -12.98
C VAL A 840 13.43 43.08 -11.80
N ALA A 841 14.16 42.70 -10.75
CA ALA A 841 13.60 42.10 -9.54
C ALA A 841 12.61 43.03 -8.84
N GLN A 842 12.93 44.32 -8.71
CA GLN A 842 12.04 45.32 -8.12
C GLN A 842 10.75 45.51 -8.93
N ALA A 843 10.86 45.48 -10.25
CA ALA A 843 9.69 45.60 -11.14
C ALA A 843 8.74 44.39 -11.07
N GLN A 844 9.19 43.23 -10.59
CA GLN A 844 8.36 42.03 -10.43
C GLN A 844 7.52 42.04 -9.15
N GLY A 845 7.90 42.81 -8.12
CA GLY A 845 7.25 42.73 -6.81
C GLY A 845 7.46 41.35 -6.17
N SER A 846 6.36 40.67 -5.81
CA SER A 846 6.39 39.33 -5.21
C SER A 846 6.90 38.27 -6.20
N GLY A 847 8.03 37.64 -5.90
CA GLY A 847 8.72 36.65 -6.73
C GLY A 847 10.07 37.11 -7.30
N GLY A 848 10.44 38.38 -7.12
CA GLY A 848 11.74 38.94 -7.49
C GLY A 848 12.76 39.00 -6.35
N GLU A 849 12.34 38.76 -5.11
CA GLU A 849 13.14 38.99 -3.90
C GLU A 849 14.43 38.17 -3.91
N ALA A 850 14.34 36.90 -4.31
CA ALA A 850 15.49 35.99 -4.42
C ALA A 850 16.56 36.53 -5.35
N ALA A 851 16.14 36.90 -6.57
CA ALA A 851 17.02 37.42 -7.59
C ALA A 851 17.59 38.79 -7.19
N GLY A 852 16.79 39.63 -6.54
CA GLY A 852 17.21 40.91 -6.02
C GLY A 852 18.23 40.80 -4.89
N ALA A 853 18.06 39.82 -4.01
CA ALA A 853 18.99 39.56 -2.92
C ALA A 853 20.31 38.96 -3.42
N ASP A 854 20.28 38.03 -4.39
CA ASP A 854 21.50 37.51 -5.06
C ASP A 854 22.24 38.63 -5.81
N ALA A 855 21.50 39.49 -6.52
CA ALA A 855 22.09 40.66 -7.19
C ALA A 855 22.70 41.67 -6.21
N SER A 856 22.03 41.92 -5.08
CA SER A 856 22.54 42.78 -4.00
C SER A 856 23.83 42.21 -3.41
N MET A 857 23.86 40.90 -3.17
CA MET A 857 25.03 40.18 -2.68
C MET A 857 26.21 40.31 -3.64
N GLY A 858 26.01 40.03 -4.94
CA GLY A 858 27.05 40.14 -5.95
C GLY A 858 27.61 41.56 -6.12
N LEU A 859 26.73 42.57 -6.07
CA LEU A 859 27.16 43.98 -6.11
C LEU A 859 27.91 44.39 -4.84
N ALA A 860 27.48 43.92 -3.66
CA ALA A 860 28.17 44.17 -2.40
C ALA A 860 29.57 43.55 -2.38
N GLU A 861 29.72 42.32 -2.88
CA GLU A 861 31.02 41.67 -2.99
C GLU A 861 31.98 42.47 -3.88
N LEU A 862 31.50 42.99 -5.03
CA LEU A 862 32.30 43.88 -5.89
C LEU A 862 32.73 45.17 -5.17
N LEU A 863 31.87 45.74 -4.34
CA LEU A 863 32.15 46.96 -3.57
C LEU A 863 33.16 46.70 -2.45
N LEU A 864 33.08 45.56 -1.77
CA LEU A 864 34.06 45.15 -0.76
C LEU A 864 35.46 44.98 -1.36
N ARG A 865 35.57 44.34 -2.54
CA ARG A 865 36.84 44.24 -3.28
C ARG A 865 37.40 45.61 -3.68
N GLN A 866 36.54 46.61 -3.90
CA GLN A 866 36.90 48.01 -4.17
C GLN A 866 37.13 48.84 -2.89
N LYS A 867 37.15 48.22 -1.71
CA LYS A 867 37.29 48.88 -0.40
C LYS A 867 36.20 49.92 -0.11
N GLN A 868 34.97 49.65 -0.55
CA GLN A 868 33.79 50.49 -0.29
C GLN A 868 32.79 49.75 0.63
N PRO A 869 33.11 49.52 1.92
CA PRO A 869 32.30 48.66 2.79
C PRO A 869 30.98 49.31 3.23
N LYS A 870 30.88 50.64 3.26
CA LYS A 870 29.64 51.35 3.65
C LYS A 870 28.48 51.10 2.68
N PRO A 871 28.61 51.34 1.35
CA PRO A 871 27.54 51.00 0.42
C PRO A 871 27.32 49.49 0.28
N ALA A 872 28.37 48.66 0.48
CA ALA A 872 28.21 47.21 0.50
C ALA A 872 27.33 46.74 1.65
N LYS A 873 27.52 47.28 2.86
CA LYS A 873 26.71 46.98 4.05
C LYS A 873 25.22 47.20 3.79
N ALA A 874 24.85 48.34 3.20
CA ALA A 874 23.44 48.66 2.92
C ALA A 874 22.77 47.67 1.94
N LEU A 875 23.52 47.16 0.96
CA LEU A 875 23.03 46.11 0.05
C LEU A 875 22.88 44.76 0.76
N LEU A 876 23.81 44.44 1.65
CA LEU A 876 23.78 43.19 2.43
C LEU A 876 22.67 43.18 3.48
N GLU A 877 22.36 44.33 4.10
CA GLU A 877 21.20 44.50 4.99
C GLU A 877 19.90 44.18 4.23
N ARG A 878 19.76 44.70 3.00
CA ARG A 878 18.62 44.41 2.13
C ARG A 878 18.55 42.93 1.74
N ALA A 879 19.68 42.33 1.37
CA ALA A 879 19.73 40.92 1.00
C ALA A 879 19.37 40.01 2.18
N LEU A 880 19.93 40.26 3.37
CA LEU A 880 19.62 39.49 4.58
C LEU A 880 18.16 39.59 4.99
N ALA A 881 17.55 40.78 4.89
CA ALA A 881 16.12 40.96 5.16
C ALA A 881 15.26 40.09 4.22
N ALA A 882 15.56 40.11 2.91
CA ALA A 882 14.86 39.27 1.94
C ALA A 882 15.02 37.77 2.25
N TRP A 883 16.23 37.32 2.63
CA TRP A 883 16.46 35.93 3.01
C TRP A 883 15.68 35.50 4.25
N GLN A 884 15.55 36.39 5.24
CA GLN A 884 14.76 36.13 6.46
C GLN A 884 13.26 36.03 6.18
N GLU A 885 12.78 36.72 5.15
CA GLU A 885 11.40 36.65 4.65
C GLU A 885 11.13 35.40 3.78
N GLY A 886 12.09 34.49 3.67
CA GLY A 886 11.94 33.22 2.95
C GLY A 886 12.23 33.31 1.45
N ALA A 887 12.85 34.40 0.99
CA ALA A 887 13.13 34.61 -0.43
C ALA A 887 14.20 33.69 -1.04
N GLY A 888 14.90 32.85 -0.28
CA GLY A 888 16.01 32.09 -0.84
C GLY A 888 16.51 30.92 -0.01
N HIS A 889 17.48 30.22 -0.56
CA HIS A 889 18.05 29.05 0.07
C HIS A 889 18.94 29.49 1.26
N PRO A 890 18.92 28.72 2.37
CA PRO A 890 19.70 29.08 3.55
C PRO A 890 21.22 29.21 3.35
N ASN A 891 21.78 28.71 2.26
CA ASN A 891 23.21 28.77 1.99
C ASN A 891 23.60 30.17 1.47
N GLU A 892 22.76 30.76 0.63
CA GLU A 892 22.88 32.13 0.14
C GLU A 892 22.78 33.12 1.31
N ALA A 893 21.92 32.84 2.29
CA ALA A 893 21.85 33.61 3.53
C ALA A 893 23.16 33.53 4.34
N ALA A 894 23.78 32.35 4.43
CA ALA A 894 25.10 32.19 5.06
C ALA A 894 26.20 32.95 4.29
N ARG A 895 26.26 32.83 2.97
CA ARG A 895 27.22 33.58 2.14
C ARG A 895 27.04 35.10 2.30
N THR A 896 25.80 35.57 2.32
CA THR A 896 25.48 36.99 2.57
C THR A 896 25.90 37.42 3.98
N SER A 897 25.71 36.56 4.99
CA SER A 897 26.14 36.81 6.37
C SER A 897 27.66 36.94 6.50
N PHE A 898 28.42 36.13 5.76
CA PHE A 898 29.88 36.28 5.68
C PHE A 898 30.29 37.61 5.04
N LEU A 899 29.68 38.01 3.92
CA LEU A 899 29.99 39.30 3.29
C LEU A 899 29.62 40.47 4.22
N MET A 900 28.55 40.33 5.01
CA MET A 900 28.20 41.29 6.06
C MET A 900 29.28 41.36 7.14
N ALA A 901 29.82 40.21 7.56
CA ALA A 901 30.95 40.16 8.50
C ALA A 901 32.19 40.90 7.95
N ASP A 902 32.52 40.72 6.67
CA ASP A 902 33.65 41.44 6.05
C ASP A 902 33.40 42.96 5.97
N ALA A 903 32.17 43.37 5.66
CA ALA A 903 31.77 44.78 5.65
C ALA A 903 31.90 45.41 7.05
N LEU A 904 31.37 44.76 8.09
CA LEU A 904 31.45 45.22 9.48
C LEU A 904 32.90 45.31 9.95
N TRP A 905 33.70 44.27 9.67
CA TRP A 905 35.11 44.25 10.02
C TRP A 905 35.88 45.41 9.37
N SER A 906 35.65 45.63 8.07
CA SER A 906 36.29 46.70 7.29
C SER A 906 35.88 48.10 7.75
N LEU A 907 34.69 48.26 8.33
CA LEU A 907 34.23 49.49 8.96
C LEU A 907 34.74 49.67 10.41
N GLY A 908 35.38 48.66 10.98
CA GLY A 908 35.78 48.65 12.40
C GLY A 908 34.60 48.51 13.37
N GLN A 909 33.44 48.02 12.89
CA GLN A 909 32.21 47.89 13.66
C GLN A 909 32.04 46.45 14.13
N GLU A 910 31.63 46.27 15.39
CA GLU A 910 31.16 44.97 15.94
C GLU A 910 32.08 43.77 15.62
N ARG A 911 33.42 43.96 15.70
CA ARG A 911 34.40 42.93 15.30
C ARG A 911 34.19 41.53 15.91
N PRO A 912 33.82 41.37 17.20
CA PRO A 912 33.49 40.06 17.75
C PRO A 912 32.29 39.40 17.07
N ARG A 913 31.23 40.17 16.80
CA ARG A 913 30.04 39.72 16.09
C ARG A 913 30.37 39.34 14.64
N ALA A 914 31.19 40.12 13.95
CA ALA A 914 31.65 39.81 12.60
C ALA A 914 32.37 38.44 12.54
N LEU A 915 33.25 38.14 13.49
CA LEU A 915 33.90 36.83 13.54
C LEU A 915 32.92 35.70 13.82
N GLN A 916 31.96 35.90 14.72
CA GLN A 916 30.93 34.91 15.00
C GLN A 916 30.10 34.63 13.74
N MET A 917 29.60 35.67 13.08
CA MET A 917 28.84 35.54 11.83
C MET A 917 29.63 34.80 10.75
N ALA A 918 30.93 35.09 10.60
CA ALA A 918 31.78 34.40 9.65
C ALA A 918 31.98 32.92 9.98
N ARG A 919 32.11 32.55 11.27
CA ARG A 919 32.21 31.13 11.69
C ARG A 919 30.91 30.37 11.45
N GLU A 920 29.76 30.95 11.83
CA GLU A 920 28.45 30.35 11.62
C GLU A 920 28.16 30.15 10.12
N ALA A 921 28.48 31.15 9.29
CA ALA A 921 28.37 31.05 7.85
C ALA A 921 29.25 29.92 7.28
N ARG A 922 30.50 29.84 7.74
CA ARG A 922 31.47 28.84 7.31
C ARG A 922 31.05 27.42 7.69
N GLU A 923 30.58 27.21 8.92
CA GLU A 923 30.05 25.92 9.37
C GLU A 923 28.84 25.47 8.54
N ARG A 924 27.92 26.40 8.27
CA ARG A 924 26.74 26.11 7.46
C ARG A 924 27.09 25.71 6.03
N LEU A 925 27.96 26.48 5.37
CA LEU A 925 28.37 26.18 3.99
C LEU A 925 29.21 24.90 3.89
N ALA A 926 30.01 24.59 4.91
CA ALA A 926 30.73 23.32 4.97
C ALA A 926 29.77 22.12 5.07
N ALA A 927 28.69 22.25 5.84
CA ALA A 927 27.64 21.22 5.94
C ALA A 927 26.81 21.06 4.67
N ALA A 928 26.71 22.10 3.84
CA ALA A 928 25.96 22.09 2.58
C ALA A 928 26.62 21.24 1.46
N GLY A 929 27.88 20.83 1.64
CA GLY A 929 28.54 19.90 0.74
C GLY A 929 29.51 20.54 -0.26
N PRO A 930 29.95 19.78 -1.28
CA PRO A 930 31.08 20.14 -2.13
C PRO A 930 30.92 21.42 -2.94
N PHE A 931 29.69 21.80 -3.28
CA PHE A 931 29.38 23.01 -4.06
C PHE A 931 30.02 24.27 -3.47
N HIS A 932 30.05 24.38 -2.14
CA HIS A 932 30.53 25.57 -1.43
C HIS A 932 31.99 25.47 -0.96
N GLN A 933 32.77 24.49 -1.42
CA GLN A 933 34.16 24.32 -0.96
C GLN A 933 35.03 25.56 -1.20
N VAL A 934 34.84 26.25 -2.34
CA VAL A 934 35.56 27.49 -2.65
C VAL A 934 35.17 28.59 -1.67
N ASP A 935 33.89 28.70 -1.31
CA ASP A 935 33.40 29.66 -0.33
C ASP A 935 34.01 29.39 1.05
N VAL A 936 34.00 28.14 1.49
CA VAL A 936 34.57 27.72 2.77
C VAL A 936 36.07 28.04 2.84
N ALA A 937 36.82 27.76 1.78
CA ALA A 937 38.25 28.07 1.72
C ALA A 937 38.54 29.58 1.82
N GLU A 938 37.72 30.42 1.17
CA GLU A 938 37.79 31.87 1.29
C GLU A 938 37.52 32.34 2.73
N MET A 939 36.49 31.79 3.36
CA MET A 939 36.14 32.10 4.75
C MET A 939 37.23 31.67 5.73
N ASP A 940 37.84 30.50 5.51
CA ASP A 940 38.96 30.00 6.32
C ASP A 940 40.18 30.93 6.22
N ALA A 941 40.53 31.37 5.01
CA ALA A 941 41.60 32.35 4.81
C ALA A 941 41.28 33.69 5.49
N TRP A 942 40.05 34.16 5.38
CA TRP A 942 39.58 35.41 5.98
C TRP A 942 39.65 35.36 7.52
N LEU A 943 39.19 34.26 8.12
CA LEU A 943 39.21 34.00 9.56
C LEU A 943 40.64 33.87 10.08
N ALA A 944 41.51 33.14 9.39
CA ALA A 944 42.90 32.92 9.80
C ALA A 944 43.71 34.24 9.88
N LEU A 945 43.47 35.16 8.95
CA LEU A 945 44.11 36.49 8.96
C LEU A 945 43.65 37.37 10.13
N ARG A 946 42.39 37.20 10.56
CA ARG A 946 41.73 38.11 11.51
C ARG A 946 41.69 37.58 12.95
N ALA A 947 41.75 36.27 13.14
CA ALA A 947 41.88 35.65 14.46
C ALA A 947 43.18 36.07 15.17
N LYS A 948 44.23 36.42 14.41
CA LYS A 948 45.52 36.90 14.93
C LYS A 948 45.51 38.38 15.36
N SER A 949 44.47 39.14 15.03
CA SER A 949 44.41 40.60 15.22
C SER A 949 43.46 41.07 16.33
N LEU A 950 42.85 40.16 17.08
CA LEU A 950 42.16 40.48 18.33
C LEU A 950 43.08 40.19 19.54
N PRO A 951 43.16 41.09 20.53
CA PRO A 951 43.86 40.79 21.77
C PRO A 951 43.20 39.59 22.47
N HIS A 952 44.01 38.75 23.11
CA HIS A 952 43.49 37.71 23.99
C HIS A 952 42.54 38.35 25.03
N PRO A 953 41.41 37.70 25.37
CA PRO A 953 40.61 38.12 26.50
C PRO A 953 41.45 37.92 27.77
N GLY A 954 42.18 38.95 28.18
CA GLY A 954 43.17 38.91 29.26
C GLY A 954 44.44 39.74 29.05
N SER A 955 44.68 40.31 27.86
CA SER A 955 45.81 41.24 27.69
C SER A 955 45.47 42.61 28.31
N PRO A 956 46.28 43.15 29.24
CA PRO A 956 46.03 44.45 29.84
C PRO A 956 46.08 45.55 28.76
N PRO A 957 45.29 46.63 28.89
CA PRO A 957 45.30 47.72 27.93
C PRO A 957 46.70 48.32 27.86
N ALA A 958 47.24 48.44 26.64
CA ALA A 958 48.48 49.17 26.42
C ALA A 958 48.27 50.63 26.87
N ALA A 959 49.11 51.07 27.81
CA ALA A 959 49.10 52.41 28.38
C ALA A 959 49.40 53.49 27.30
N PRO A 960 48.88 54.72 27.48
CA PRO A 960 48.68 55.70 26.42
C PRO A 960 49.96 56.26 25.77
#